data_AF-A0A511YQM4-F1
#
_entry.id   AF-A0A511YQM4-F1
#
_cell.length_a   1.000
_cell.length_b   1.000
_cell.length_c   1.000
_cell.angle_alpha   90.00
_cell.angle_beta   90.00
_cell.angle_gamma   90.00
#
_symmetry.space_group_name_H-M   'P 1'
#
loop_
_entity.id
_entity.type
_entity.pdbx_description
1 polymer ?
#
loop_
_entity_poly.entity_id
_entity_poly.type
_entity_poly.pdbx_seq_one_letter_code
_entity_poly.pdbx_strand_id
1 'polypeptide(L)'
;MAKNILIDTNILKTLVSRTTFNPYLRQIHLWQEQGDITVYYPETLKAEWNKHREEELKKISDIVRKHKNVMKVSELFDKTPDIGEPELVLADKRLQAQVFAIDQLLESAVLITDEGKAASLMWEHRKHSKAPFRKKKSSDNDAVILFATLDELSIRGERELFFFSSNHTDFAAPGNEEVIHADISARYPDIKIIYFCDLAVGMQALVGVGLSTKKKSAGAGKFFITKLFPDDTGKPLAERLVSYINNRFSDISFLPKRLFCFHTPFVVGEEFTERKIPFVLNTDNKDVYNLFIDQDILPALADKSTLVEQDISEAELTDFLRSNLVYEISYQGEKPISLVHRQRDECTCSVCVFRRLQFRKSFIMLKGIDLEPASLKKAYTFYLHGDYGKSISVLEDVVKKAESERRWITYYIAKYNLLLLGRSLKYRKTSEDLPQELLSGYRDLNLDEILMVCRKASINDILDHLHYGNFLDYARDRMKELVAKLKDQNTDQIQGYTNDTESLLEVYYETVLFAEHNFLMIDNFSDLHSLTSILLDGLFASYSCSPSLQGKFLHFTDFIVSKVIAYGKSDDIIRYKKRYGIKKIKYVSDKDSSFLVDQIKQLVDSYIFLEDWIGQNKTDGEDEIWIRYKRMFSNAVVVVSITEMPSSDIDLIALDILQFLKVQKRLHDHELAPMLSFFLTNTSLFLTEETVQKFFHTLYSMENVEYGQLLHTLANATKKRNTKLDFSAREWERFRMKYLTDIKSYLSEEKVDELLDLHYFITDENYRTEIIDFLDTKIKNCFDGNIYYSLVIKGHIRQEEKLTMQYEADILRLAEGGRKTILFDTGFYTDIYLDEFVNLSFSLDRPVSKELREALEALDNYYCWVLDIDNFDYKKFNSDWLFNHLTIYYKEKFRKSSVLRVVLKRIILESKDHNLGQLYIDLYDPL
;
A
#
# COMPACT_ATOMS: atom_id res chain seq x y z
N MET A 1 9.74 37.37 -9.05
CA MET A 1 9.62 38.67 -8.35
C MET A 1 8.53 38.51 -7.31
N ALA A 2 8.80 38.93 -6.08
CA ALA A 2 7.85 38.82 -4.98
C ALA A 2 6.55 39.56 -5.32
N LYS A 3 5.40 39.04 -4.88
CA LYS A 3 4.11 39.71 -5.03
C LYS A 3 3.83 40.60 -3.83
N ASN A 4 3.53 41.87 -4.08
CA ASN A 4 3.15 42.81 -3.03
C ASN A 4 1.71 42.53 -2.58
N ILE A 5 1.52 42.30 -1.29
CA ILE A 5 0.23 41.94 -0.70
C ILE A 5 -0.12 42.93 0.41
N LEU A 6 -1.38 43.38 0.42
CA LEU A 6 -2.00 44.07 1.55
C LEU A 6 -3.20 43.27 2.02
N ILE A 7 -3.20 42.88 3.29
CA ILE A 7 -4.30 42.16 3.93
C ILE A 7 -4.98 43.10 4.91
N ASP A 8 -6.22 43.46 4.61
CA ASP A 8 -7.02 44.33 5.45
C ASP A 8 -7.42 43.64 6.77
N THR A 9 -7.72 44.44 7.80
CA THR A 9 -8.08 44.02 9.15
C THR A 9 -9.23 43.01 9.14
N ASN A 10 -10.19 43.17 8.23
CA ASN A 10 -11.34 42.26 8.10
C ASN A 10 -10.94 40.85 7.61
N ILE A 11 -9.97 40.72 6.71
CA ILE A 11 -9.45 39.45 6.23
C ILE A 11 -8.54 38.82 7.27
N LEU A 12 -7.71 39.60 7.97
CA LEU A 12 -6.89 39.10 9.09
C LEU A 12 -7.76 38.40 10.14
N LYS A 13 -8.96 38.93 10.45
CA LYS A 13 -9.93 38.26 11.34
C LYS A 13 -10.40 36.91 10.80
N THR A 14 -10.62 36.80 9.48
CA THR A 14 -11.06 35.52 8.87
C THR A 14 -9.96 34.46 8.87
N LEU A 15 -8.69 34.86 8.99
CA LEU A 15 -7.56 33.95 9.12
C LEU A 15 -7.51 33.27 10.51
N VAL A 16 -8.27 33.75 11.50
CA VAL A 16 -8.47 33.07 12.78
C VAL A 16 -9.71 32.18 12.69
N SER A 17 -9.51 30.89 12.40
CA SER A 17 -10.59 29.91 12.36
C SER A 17 -10.97 29.44 13.76
N ARG A 18 -12.28 29.24 14.00
CA ARG A 18 -12.85 28.86 15.30
C ARG A 18 -12.70 27.39 15.66
N THR A 19 -12.37 26.52 14.69
CA THR A 19 -12.38 25.06 14.87
C THR A 19 -11.06 24.38 14.50
N THR A 20 -10.32 24.95 13.54
CA THR A 20 -9.08 24.37 13.02
C THR A 20 -8.06 25.47 12.71
N PHE A 21 -6.78 25.13 12.55
CA PHE A 21 -5.78 26.11 12.11
C PHE A 21 -6.05 26.47 10.64
N ASN A 22 -6.19 27.76 10.32
CA ASN A 22 -6.55 28.18 8.97
C ASN A 22 -5.45 27.80 7.94
N PRO A 23 -5.76 27.00 6.91
CA PRO A 23 -4.77 26.56 5.93
C PRO A 23 -4.22 27.71 5.08
N TYR A 24 -4.98 28.80 4.87
CA TYR A 24 -4.51 29.96 4.14
C TYR A 24 -3.47 30.75 4.93
N LEU A 25 -3.65 30.90 6.25
CA LEU A 25 -2.65 31.54 7.12
C LEU A 25 -1.30 30.82 7.02
N ARG A 26 -1.32 29.49 7.04
CA ARG A 26 -0.10 28.66 6.88
C ARG A 26 0.55 28.83 5.51
N GLN A 27 -0.27 28.99 4.46
CA GLN A 27 0.23 29.15 3.09
C GLN A 27 0.83 30.55 2.85
N ILE A 28 0.23 31.60 3.42
CA ILE A 28 0.76 32.98 3.36
C ILE A 28 2.11 33.05 4.09
N HIS A 29 2.21 32.45 5.28
CA HIS A 29 3.48 32.31 6.00
C HIS A 29 4.57 31.67 5.16
N LEU A 30 4.27 30.53 4.54
CA LEU A 30 5.21 29.82 3.69
C LEU A 30 5.72 30.71 2.54
N TRP A 31 4.81 31.42 1.86
CA TRP A 31 5.20 32.32 0.77
C TRP A 31 6.03 33.51 1.26
N GLN A 32 5.77 34.03 2.44
CA GLN A 32 6.55 35.14 3.00
C GLN A 32 7.95 34.67 3.42
N GLU A 33 8.05 33.51 4.08
CA GLU A 33 9.33 32.88 4.44
C GLU A 33 10.19 32.55 3.20
N GLN A 34 9.55 32.19 2.09
CA GLN A 34 10.21 31.90 0.81
C GLN A 34 10.58 33.17 0.02
N GLY A 35 10.13 34.35 0.45
CA GLY A 35 10.27 35.60 -0.31
C GLY A 35 9.42 35.68 -1.59
N ASP A 36 8.42 34.80 -1.73
CA ASP A 36 7.47 34.80 -2.85
C ASP A 36 6.48 35.96 -2.75
N ILE A 37 6.21 36.45 -1.54
CA ILE A 37 5.35 37.60 -1.28
C ILE A 37 6.02 38.61 -0.36
N THR A 38 5.59 39.87 -0.46
CA THR A 38 5.95 40.94 0.46
C THR A 38 4.65 41.51 1.03
N VAL A 39 4.43 41.28 2.32
CA VAL A 39 3.26 41.80 3.04
C VAL A 39 3.56 43.23 3.51
N TYR A 40 2.65 44.16 3.25
CA TYR A 40 2.74 45.55 3.72
C TYR A 40 1.83 45.78 4.91
N TYR A 41 2.34 46.51 5.90
CA TYR A 41 1.70 46.68 7.19
C TYR A 41 1.80 48.15 7.66
N PRO A 42 0.81 49.00 7.35
CA PRO A 42 0.77 50.39 7.85
C PRO A 42 0.59 50.48 9.38
N GLU A 43 1.05 51.57 10.00
CA GLU A 43 0.86 51.83 11.44
C GLU A 43 -0.62 51.85 11.86
N THR A 44 -1.51 52.38 11.01
CA THR A 44 -2.95 52.35 11.25
C THR A 44 -3.46 50.91 11.29
N LEU A 45 -3.03 50.03 10.37
CA LEU A 45 -3.37 48.60 10.38
C LEU A 45 -2.82 47.90 11.63
N LYS A 46 -1.63 48.30 12.09
CA LYS A 46 -1.04 47.79 13.34
C LYS A 46 -1.86 48.17 14.57
N ALA A 47 -2.31 49.41 14.65
CA ALA A 47 -3.16 49.85 15.75
C ALA A 47 -4.51 49.12 15.74
N GLU A 48 -5.12 48.93 14.57
CA GLU A 48 -6.36 48.17 14.43
C GLU A 48 -6.20 46.70 14.80
N TRP A 49 -5.16 46.04 14.29
CA TRP A 49 -4.90 44.64 14.61
C TRP A 49 -4.64 44.45 16.10
N ASN A 50 -3.85 45.31 16.76
CA ASN A 50 -3.61 45.20 18.20
C ASN A 50 -4.90 45.27 19.03
N LYS A 51 -5.83 46.17 18.66
CA LYS A 51 -7.14 46.24 19.29
C LYS A 51 -7.95 44.97 19.06
N HIS A 52 -7.97 44.46 17.82
CA HIS A 52 -8.71 43.24 17.49
C HIS A 52 -8.09 41.97 18.06
N ARG A 53 -6.77 41.92 18.19
CA ARG A 53 -6.02 40.86 18.87
C ARG A 53 -6.51 40.71 20.30
N GLU A 54 -6.63 41.82 21.04
CA GLU A 54 -7.18 41.80 22.40
C GLU A 54 -8.65 41.34 22.41
N GLU A 55 -9.46 41.81 21.47
CA GLU A 55 -10.86 41.38 21.34
C GLU A 55 -11.00 39.88 21.02
N GLU A 56 -10.20 39.33 20.11
CA GLU A 56 -10.21 37.92 19.74
C GLU A 56 -9.67 37.04 20.87
N LEU A 57 -8.56 37.42 21.53
CA LEU A 57 -8.07 36.71 22.71
C LEU A 57 -9.11 36.70 23.85
N LYS A 58 -9.85 37.80 24.03
CA LYS A 58 -10.96 37.89 24.98
C LYS A 58 -12.14 37.02 24.58
N LYS A 59 -12.51 36.97 23.29
CA LYS A 59 -13.57 36.07 22.77
C LYS A 59 -13.20 34.60 22.95
N ILE A 60 -11.96 34.23 22.65
CA ILE A 60 -11.43 32.87 22.88
C ILE A 60 -11.55 32.52 24.37
N SER A 61 -11.09 33.41 25.24
CA SER A 61 -11.21 33.26 26.70
C SER A 61 -12.67 33.13 27.18
N ASP A 62 -13.59 33.91 26.60
CA ASP A 62 -15.02 33.88 26.92
C ASP A 62 -15.71 32.59 26.45
N ILE A 63 -15.32 32.05 25.29
CA ILE A 63 -15.80 30.75 24.79
C ILE A 63 -15.36 29.63 25.74
N VAL A 64 -14.07 29.61 26.11
CA VAL A 64 -13.51 28.67 27.08
C VAL A 64 -14.23 28.78 28.42
N ARG A 65 -14.46 30.00 28.92
CA ARG A 65 -15.19 30.24 30.18
C ARG A 65 -16.64 29.77 30.13
N LYS A 66 -17.37 30.04 29.04
CA LYS A 66 -18.76 29.55 28.86
C LYS A 66 -18.80 28.02 28.83
N HIS A 67 -17.86 27.39 28.15
CA HIS A 67 -17.78 25.93 28.09
C HIS A 67 -17.39 25.29 29.43
N LYS A 68 -16.46 25.89 30.19
CA LYS A 68 -16.17 25.49 31.58
C LYS A 68 -17.38 25.59 32.50
N ASN A 69 -18.25 26.58 32.28
CA ASN A 69 -19.51 26.67 33.04
C ASN A 69 -20.51 25.59 32.61
N VAL A 70 -20.56 25.23 31.33
CA VAL A 70 -21.38 24.11 30.83
C VAL A 70 -20.88 22.77 31.39
N MET A 71 -19.55 22.56 31.44
CA MET A 71 -18.89 21.41 32.09
C MET A 71 -19.29 21.26 33.56
N LYS A 72 -19.21 22.35 34.34
CA LYS A 72 -19.63 22.34 35.76
C LYS A 72 -21.11 22.04 35.93
N VAL A 73 -21.96 22.50 35.00
CA VAL A 73 -23.39 22.19 34.99
C VAL A 73 -23.63 20.74 34.59
N SER A 74 -22.89 20.18 33.63
CA SER A 74 -23.03 18.77 33.23
C SER A 74 -22.54 17.79 34.30
N GLU A 75 -21.49 18.14 35.05
CA GLU A 75 -21.03 17.42 36.25
C GLU A 75 -22.09 17.40 37.37
N LEU A 76 -22.90 18.46 37.49
CA LEU A 76 -24.02 18.53 38.45
C LEU A 76 -25.23 17.67 38.05
N PHE A 77 -25.30 17.17 36.81
CA PHE A 77 -26.47 16.45 36.27
C PHE A 77 -26.12 15.07 35.67
N ASP A 78 -24.96 14.48 35.99
CA ASP A 78 -24.50 13.16 35.51
C ASP A 78 -24.60 12.97 33.98
N LYS A 79 -24.36 14.03 33.21
CA LYS A 79 -24.25 13.95 31.75
C LYS A 79 -22.79 14.10 31.36
N THR A 80 -22.24 13.13 30.65
CA THR A 80 -20.92 13.23 30.02
C THR A 80 -20.95 14.37 28.98
N PRO A 81 -20.16 15.43 29.14
CA PRO A 81 -20.07 16.50 28.15
C PRO A 81 -19.43 15.98 26.86
N ASP A 82 -19.86 16.52 25.71
CA ASP A 82 -19.36 16.14 24.37
C ASP A 82 -17.87 16.46 24.14
N ILE A 83 -17.28 17.34 24.96
CA ILE A 83 -15.88 17.80 24.86
C ILE A 83 -15.30 17.91 26.27
N GLY A 84 -14.20 17.22 26.54
CA GLY A 84 -13.51 17.21 27.84
C GLY A 84 -12.64 18.45 28.11
N GLU A 85 -12.27 18.67 29.37
CA GLU A 85 -11.37 19.77 29.77
C GLU A 85 -10.01 19.80 29.01
N PRO A 86 -9.36 18.66 28.70
CA PRO A 86 -8.14 18.65 27.90
C PRO A 86 -8.33 19.14 26.46
N GLU A 87 -9.44 18.76 25.82
CA GLU A 87 -9.80 19.17 24.45
C GLU A 87 -10.11 20.67 24.40
N LEU A 88 -10.65 21.22 25.49
CA LEU A 88 -10.91 22.65 25.64
C LEU A 88 -9.60 23.46 25.78
N VAL A 89 -8.63 22.96 26.55
CA VAL A 89 -7.29 23.56 26.66
C VAL A 89 -6.56 23.48 25.32
N LEU A 90 -6.75 22.39 24.57
CA LEU A 90 -6.22 22.23 23.21
C LEU A 90 -6.79 23.26 22.24
N ALA A 91 -8.12 23.43 22.26
CA ALA A 91 -8.81 24.40 21.45
C ALA A 91 -8.35 25.82 21.79
N ASP A 92 -8.18 26.14 23.08
CA ASP A 92 -7.65 27.43 23.55
C ASP A 92 -6.25 27.71 23.00
N LYS A 93 -5.30 26.79 23.21
CA LYS A 93 -3.92 26.94 22.71
C LYS A 93 -3.88 27.04 21.18
N ARG A 94 -4.68 26.25 20.47
CA ARG A 94 -4.74 26.26 18.99
C ARG A 94 -5.33 27.56 18.45
N LEU A 95 -6.34 28.11 19.13
CA LEU A 95 -6.94 29.39 18.78
C LEU A 95 -5.96 30.55 19.04
N GLN A 96 -5.24 30.51 20.16
CA GLN A 96 -4.18 31.47 20.47
C GLN A 96 -3.00 31.38 19.49
N ALA A 97 -2.59 30.17 19.08
CA ALA A 97 -1.52 29.97 18.11
C ALA A 97 -1.78 30.60 16.74
N GLN A 98 -3.05 30.70 16.31
CA GLN A 98 -3.40 31.41 15.07
C GLN A 98 -3.21 32.92 15.21
N VAL A 99 -3.55 33.49 16.37
CA VAL A 99 -3.31 34.91 16.68
C VAL A 99 -1.82 35.21 16.68
N PHE A 100 -1.01 34.36 17.33
CA PHE A 100 0.45 34.50 17.32
C PHE A 100 1.07 34.31 15.94
N ALA A 101 0.53 33.41 15.12
CA ALA A 101 0.97 33.28 13.74
C ALA A 101 0.69 34.57 12.95
N ILE A 102 -0.45 35.23 13.13
CA ILE A 102 -0.68 36.54 12.49
C ILE A 102 0.33 37.58 13.02
N ASP A 103 0.61 37.59 14.32
CA ASP A 103 1.62 38.50 14.88
C ASP A 103 3.00 38.29 14.21
N GLN A 104 3.45 37.04 14.04
CA GLN A 104 4.69 36.70 13.33
C GLN A 104 4.68 37.12 11.85
N LEU A 105 3.52 36.99 11.18
CA LEU A 105 3.35 37.42 9.80
C LEU A 105 3.59 38.94 9.65
N LEU A 106 3.03 39.70 10.60
CA LEU A 106 3.09 41.15 10.61
C LEU A 106 4.43 41.69 11.12
N GLU A 107 5.11 40.97 12.02
CA GLU A 107 6.48 41.29 12.45
C GLU A 107 7.51 41.15 11.31
N SER A 108 7.28 40.20 10.40
CA SER A 108 8.10 39.99 9.21
C SER A 108 7.64 40.80 7.99
N ALA A 109 6.57 41.60 8.12
CA ALA A 109 6.02 42.45 7.07
C ALA A 109 6.76 43.81 6.96
N VAL A 110 6.60 44.49 5.83
CA VAL A 110 7.13 45.84 5.62
C VAL A 110 6.25 46.86 6.36
N LEU A 111 6.76 47.36 7.48
CA LEU A 111 6.09 48.41 8.27
C LEU A 111 6.16 49.76 7.54
N ILE A 112 5.00 50.43 7.38
CA ILE A 112 4.91 51.78 6.82
C ILE A 112 4.61 52.76 7.95
N THR A 113 5.53 53.70 8.21
CA THR A 113 5.44 54.64 9.34
C THR A 113 5.02 56.06 8.93
N ASP A 114 5.24 56.48 7.68
CA ASP A 114 4.78 57.78 7.18
C ASP A 114 3.41 57.67 6.52
N GLU A 115 2.35 57.92 7.29
CA GLU A 115 0.97 57.93 6.81
C GLU A 115 0.44 59.35 6.54
N GLY A 116 1.28 60.39 6.62
CA GLY A 116 0.83 61.78 6.55
C GLY A 116 0.21 62.17 5.20
N LYS A 117 0.77 61.66 4.10
CA LYS A 117 0.23 61.84 2.75
C LYS A 117 -1.08 61.08 2.55
N ALA A 118 -1.13 59.83 2.99
CA ALA A 118 -2.32 58.99 2.96
C ALA A 118 -3.48 59.60 3.75
N ALA A 119 -3.22 60.14 4.94
CA ALA A 119 -4.22 60.84 5.76
C ALA A 119 -4.75 62.11 5.07
N SER A 120 -3.86 62.88 4.42
CA SER A 120 -4.26 64.06 3.65
C SER A 120 -5.17 63.68 2.46
N LEU A 121 -4.82 62.60 1.75
CA LEU A 121 -5.59 62.08 0.62
C LEU A 121 -6.94 61.51 1.06
N MET A 122 -6.97 60.83 2.21
CA MET A 122 -8.19 60.35 2.85
C MET A 122 -9.18 61.50 3.09
N TRP A 123 -8.72 62.62 3.67
CA TRP A 123 -9.56 63.81 3.88
C TRP A 123 -10.07 64.43 2.57
N GLU A 124 -9.24 64.44 1.53
CA GLU A 124 -9.64 64.89 0.20
C GLU A 124 -10.77 64.01 -0.36
N HIS A 125 -10.60 62.69 -0.33
CA HIS A 125 -11.60 61.73 -0.82
C HIS A 125 -12.90 61.83 -0.04
N ARG A 126 -12.83 61.98 1.29
CA ARG A 126 -13.99 62.17 2.16
C ARG A 126 -14.75 63.44 1.85
N LYS A 127 -14.05 64.56 1.67
CA LYS A 127 -14.66 65.87 1.33
C LYS A 127 -15.42 65.81 0.00
N HIS A 128 -14.89 65.08 -0.98
CA HIS A 128 -15.49 64.94 -2.31
C HIS A 128 -16.41 63.72 -2.46
N SER A 129 -16.67 62.96 -1.38
CA SER A 129 -17.45 61.73 -1.41
C SER A 129 -16.96 60.71 -2.47
N LYS A 130 -15.63 60.65 -2.67
CA LYS A 130 -14.95 59.65 -3.52
C LYS A 130 -14.71 58.36 -2.75
N ALA A 131 -14.53 57.23 -3.44
CA ALA A 131 -14.20 55.97 -2.78
C ALA A 131 -12.91 56.11 -1.94
N PRO A 132 -12.85 55.56 -0.70
CA PRO A 132 -13.83 54.64 -0.09
C PRO A 132 -15.07 55.26 0.59
N PHE A 133 -15.28 56.59 0.52
CA PHE A 133 -16.32 57.31 1.27
C PHE A 133 -17.68 57.47 0.56
N ARG A 134 -17.92 56.75 -0.52
CA ARG A 134 -19.14 56.92 -1.34
C ARG A 134 -20.42 56.54 -0.60
N LYS A 135 -20.38 55.46 0.17
CA LYS A 135 -21.54 54.90 0.89
C LYS A 135 -21.43 55.09 2.40
N LYS A 136 -20.23 54.91 2.97
CA LYS A 136 -19.96 55.09 4.40
C LYS A 136 -19.01 56.26 4.63
N LYS A 137 -19.37 57.16 5.55
CA LYS A 137 -18.52 58.30 5.94
C LYS A 137 -17.45 57.95 6.98
N SER A 138 -17.33 56.68 7.37
CA SER A 138 -16.55 56.22 8.52
C SER A 138 -15.40 55.27 8.16
N SER A 139 -14.99 55.22 6.90
CA SER A 139 -13.92 54.32 6.40
C SER A 139 -12.55 54.99 6.45
N ASP A 140 -12.33 55.83 7.46
CA ASP A 140 -11.14 56.70 7.58
C ASP A 140 -9.86 55.85 7.67
N ASN A 141 -9.87 54.81 8.51
CA ASN A 141 -8.71 53.93 8.70
C ASN A 141 -8.45 53.04 7.48
N ASP A 142 -9.49 52.36 6.95
CA ASP A 142 -9.35 51.52 5.76
C ASP A 142 -8.78 52.32 4.56
N ALA A 143 -9.17 53.60 4.43
CA ALA A 143 -8.62 54.50 3.43
C ALA A 143 -7.13 54.79 3.66
N VAL A 144 -6.74 55.09 4.91
CA VAL A 144 -5.34 55.34 5.26
C VAL A 144 -4.47 54.11 5.02
N ILE A 145 -4.95 52.92 5.40
CA ILE A 145 -4.25 51.64 5.21
C ILE A 145 -3.94 51.41 3.72
N LEU A 146 -4.94 51.57 2.86
CA LEU A 146 -4.77 51.39 1.41
C LEU A 146 -3.88 52.48 0.79
N PHE A 147 -4.14 53.76 1.08
CA PHE A 147 -3.38 54.86 0.49
C PHE A 147 -1.93 54.90 0.96
N ALA A 148 -1.64 54.59 2.22
CA ALA A 148 -0.26 54.50 2.72
C ALA A 148 0.52 53.41 1.99
N THR A 149 -0.12 52.26 1.76
CA THR A 149 0.48 51.16 0.98
C THR A 149 0.73 51.56 -0.47
N LEU A 150 -0.23 52.23 -1.12
CA LEU A 150 -0.07 52.67 -2.51
C LEU A 150 1.00 53.77 -2.65
N ASP A 151 1.09 54.70 -1.69
CA ASP A 151 2.14 55.72 -1.66
C ASP A 151 3.53 55.06 -1.51
N GLU A 152 3.68 54.08 -0.61
CA GLU A 152 4.94 53.35 -0.42
C GLU A 152 5.35 52.57 -1.68
N LEU A 153 4.41 51.86 -2.32
CA LEU A 153 4.67 51.16 -3.58
C LEU A 153 5.09 52.12 -4.69
N SER A 154 4.44 53.29 -4.77
CA SER A 154 4.80 54.34 -5.73
C SER A 154 6.21 54.87 -5.49
N ILE A 155 6.64 55.02 -4.23
CA ILE A 155 8.01 55.44 -3.87
C ILE A 155 9.04 54.39 -4.27
N ARG A 156 8.70 53.10 -4.10
CA ARG A 156 9.56 51.96 -4.46
C ARG A 156 9.58 51.63 -5.95
N GLY A 157 8.71 52.25 -6.74
CA GLY A 157 8.57 51.94 -8.17
C GLY A 157 7.89 50.59 -8.45
N GLU A 158 7.18 50.05 -7.46
CA GLU A 158 6.43 48.80 -7.56
C GLU A 158 5.11 49.04 -8.31
N ARG A 159 4.77 48.14 -9.24
CA ARG A 159 3.67 48.35 -10.21
C ARG A 159 2.44 47.48 -9.97
N GLU A 160 2.44 46.64 -8.95
CA GLU A 160 1.38 45.68 -8.69
C GLU A 160 1.11 45.55 -7.19
N LEU A 161 -0.17 45.48 -6.82
CA LEU A 161 -0.64 45.22 -5.47
C LEU A 161 -1.78 44.21 -5.50
N PHE A 162 -1.66 43.12 -4.74
CA PHE A 162 -2.77 42.22 -4.42
C PHE A 162 -3.42 42.69 -3.11
N PHE A 163 -4.62 43.27 -3.21
CA PHE A 163 -5.33 43.85 -2.08
C PHE A 163 -6.49 42.94 -1.66
N PHE A 164 -6.44 42.46 -0.42
CA PHE A 164 -7.45 41.58 0.17
C PHE A 164 -8.28 42.37 1.18
N SER A 165 -9.55 42.63 0.89
CA SER A 165 -10.50 43.25 1.82
C SER A 165 -11.92 42.80 1.53
N SER A 166 -12.66 42.36 2.55
CA SER A 166 -14.08 42.00 2.40
C SER A 166 -15.02 43.20 2.27
N ASN A 167 -14.49 44.43 2.36
CA ASN A 167 -15.27 45.68 2.29
C ASN A 167 -15.54 46.15 0.85
N HIS A 168 -16.28 45.33 0.10
CA HIS A 168 -16.68 45.62 -1.28
C HIS A 168 -17.54 46.89 -1.42
N THR A 169 -18.24 47.33 -0.36
CA THR A 169 -19.10 48.52 -0.43
C THR A 169 -18.32 49.81 -0.60
N ASP A 170 -17.10 49.83 -0.10
CA ASP A 170 -16.28 51.02 0.02
C ASP A 170 -15.21 51.04 -1.08
N PHE A 171 -14.61 49.88 -1.38
CA PHE A 171 -13.49 49.77 -2.32
C PHE A 171 -13.86 49.36 -3.74
N ALA A 172 -15.00 48.71 -3.95
CA ALA A 172 -15.32 48.15 -5.27
C ALA A 172 -16.04 49.15 -6.19
N ALA A 173 -15.93 48.90 -7.49
CA ALA A 173 -16.64 49.65 -8.52
C ALA A 173 -18.17 49.39 -8.44
N PRO A 174 -19.03 50.37 -8.79
CA PRO A 174 -20.47 50.16 -8.82
C PRO A 174 -20.84 49.04 -9.78
N GLY A 175 -21.52 48.01 -9.28
CA GLY A 175 -21.99 46.88 -10.08
C GLY A 175 -20.94 45.80 -10.36
N ASN A 176 -19.71 45.92 -9.84
CA ASN A 176 -18.71 44.85 -9.90
C ASN A 176 -17.85 44.83 -8.63
N GLU A 177 -18.09 43.84 -7.78
CA GLU A 177 -17.42 43.67 -6.48
C GLU A 177 -15.96 43.20 -6.60
N GLU A 178 -15.54 42.73 -7.78
CA GLU A 178 -14.19 42.21 -8.04
C GLU A 178 -13.22 43.28 -8.57
N VAL A 179 -13.70 44.49 -8.87
CA VAL A 179 -12.90 45.55 -9.48
C VAL A 179 -12.77 46.71 -8.51
N ILE A 180 -11.53 47.16 -8.27
CA ILE A 180 -11.26 48.35 -7.45
C ILE A 180 -11.91 49.59 -8.07
N HIS A 181 -12.42 50.49 -7.23
CA HIS A 181 -13.11 51.69 -7.67
C HIS A 181 -12.18 52.64 -8.45
N ALA A 182 -12.70 53.24 -9.53
CA ALA A 182 -11.95 54.16 -10.40
C ALA A 182 -11.36 55.38 -9.66
N ASP A 183 -12.06 55.93 -8.67
CA ASP A 183 -11.53 57.01 -7.81
C ASP A 183 -10.20 56.67 -7.13
N ILE A 184 -9.96 55.38 -6.84
CA ILE A 184 -8.73 54.90 -6.20
C ILE A 184 -7.69 54.62 -7.27
N SER A 185 -8.02 53.84 -8.30
CA SER A 185 -7.06 53.47 -9.35
C SER A 185 -6.61 54.64 -10.22
N ALA A 186 -7.46 55.65 -10.46
CA ALA A 186 -7.11 56.84 -11.22
C ALA A 186 -6.06 57.71 -10.50
N ARG A 187 -5.93 57.59 -9.18
CA ARG A 187 -4.91 58.31 -8.40
C ARG A 187 -3.53 57.66 -8.50
N TYR A 188 -3.49 56.35 -8.75
CA TYR A 188 -2.28 55.55 -8.87
C TYR A 188 -2.24 54.81 -10.21
N PRO A 189 -2.15 55.53 -11.35
CA PRO A 189 -2.27 54.92 -12.67
C PRO A 189 -1.15 53.92 -12.99
N ASP A 190 0.00 54.05 -12.33
CA ASP A 190 1.17 53.19 -12.53
C ASP A 190 1.13 51.91 -11.68
N ILE A 191 0.14 51.77 -10.78
CA ILE A 191 -0.02 50.60 -9.90
C ILE A 191 -1.27 49.83 -10.30
N LYS A 192 -1.09 48.60 -10.76
CA LYS A 192 -2.17 47.66 -10.99
C LYS A 192 -2.65 47.08 -9.65
N ILE A 193 -3.81 47.54 -9.19
CA ILE A 193 -4.46 47.03 -7.97
C ILE A 193 -5.36 45.84 -8.35
N ILE A 194 -4.99 44.65 -7.90
CA ILE A 194 -5.76 43.42 -8.06
C ILE A 194 -6.51 43.19 -6.75
N TYR A 195 -7.83 43.41 -6.78
CA TYR A 195 -8.67 43.44 -5.60
C TYR A 195 -9.42 42.12 -5.40
N PHE A 196 -9.42 41.60 -4.17
CA PHE A 196 -10.15 40.38 -3.79
C PHE A 196 -11.01 40.62 -2.55
N CYS A 197 -12.31 40.37 -2.70
CA CYS A 197 -13.26 40.35 -1.59
C CYS A 197 -13.32 39.00 -0.88
N ASP A 198 -12.95 37.92 -1.57
CA ASP A 198 -12.88 36.55 -1.06
C ASP A 198 -11.42 36.08 -1.00
N LEU A 199 -11.02 35.62 0.19
CA LEU A 199 -9.67 35.14 0.44
C LEU A 199 -9.32 33.91 -0.40
N ALA A 200 -10.23 32.94 -0.55
CA ALA A 200 -9.95 31.71 -1.29
C ALA A 200 -9.73 32.01 -2.78
N VAL A 201 -10.51 32.91 -3.37
CA VAL A 201 -10.32 33.38 -4.76
C VAL A 201 -8.97 34.07 -4.93
N GLY A 202 -8.62 34.99 -4.03
CA GLY A 202 -7.33 35.68 -4.11
C GLY A 202 -6.12 34.76 -3.90
N MET A 203 -6.24 33.76 -3.02
CA MET A 203 -5.23 32.72 -2.85
C MET A 203 -5.06 31.87 -4.13
N GLN A 204 -6.16 31.51 -4.81
CA GLN A 204 -6.09 30.83 -6.11
C GLN A 204 -5.49 31.70 -7.21
N ALA A 205 -5.78 33.00 -7.21
CA ALA A 205 -5.19 33.94 -8.16
C ALA A 205 -3.68 34.07 -7.96
N LEU A 206 -3.21 34.14 -6.71
CA LEU A 206 -1.78 34.11 -6.37
C LEU A 206 -1.11 32.82 -6.88
N VAL A 207 -1.76 31.67 -6.69
CA VAL A 207 -1.28 30.40 -7.26
C VAL A 207 -1.27 30.43 -8.80
N GLY A 208 -2.30 31.02 -9.41
CA GLY A 208 -2.43 31.17 -10.86
C GLY A 208 -1.33 32.03 -11.47
N VAL A 209 -0.79 33.01 -10.74
CA VAL A 209 0.37 33.83 -11.17
C VAL A 209 1.72 33.18 -10.85
N GLY A 210 1.72 31.91 -10.44
CA GLY A 210 2.92 31.09 -10.31
C GLY A 210 3.39 30.83 -8.88
N LEU A 211 2.65 31.26 -7.85
CA LEU A 211 3.02 30.94 -6.46
C LEU A 211 2.79 29.46 -6.17
N SER A 212 3.72 28.87 -5.42
CA SER A 212 3.70 27.45 -5.13
C SER A 212 2.45 27.07 -4.30
N THR A 213 1.71 26.04 -4.72
CA THR A 213 0.85 25.32 -3.77
C THR A 213 1.66 24.19 -3.17
N LYS A 214 1.38 23.79 -1.93
CA LYS A 214 1.91 22.54 -1.38
C LYS A 214 1.70 21.31 -2.29
N LYS A 215 0.80 21.37 -3.27
CA LYS A 215 0.56 20.32 -4.29
C LYS A 215 1.41 20.44 -5.57
N LYS A 216 2.08 21.56 -5.85
CA LYS A 216 2.85 21.76 -7.11
C LYS A 216 4.35 22.00 -6.96
N SER A 217 4.89 22.10 -5.75
CA SER A 217 6.34 22.29 -5.54
C SER A 217 7.21 21.02 -5.76
N ALA A 218 6.67 19.95 -6.35
CA ALA A 218 7.42 18.73 -6.67
C ALA A 218 8.05 18.70 -8.08
N GLY A 219 7.91 19.77 -8.87
CA GLY A 219 8.51 19.91 -10.20
C GLY A 219 9.82 20.69 -10.16
N ALA A 220 10.95 19.98 -10.23
CA ALA A 220 12.33 20.49 -10.44
C ALA A 220 12.64 21.83 -9.74
N GLY A 221 12.44 21.90 -8.42
CA GLY A 221 12.72 23.09 -7.62
C GLY A 221 14.17 23.10 -7.15
N LYS A 222 14.85 24.24 -7.29
CA LYS A 222 16.11 24.49 -6.59
C LYS A 222 15.85 24.49 -5.09
N PHE A 223 16.71 23.83 -4.32
CA PHE A 223 16.66 23.78 -2.87
C PHE A 223 17.65 24.81 -2.30
N PHE A 224 17.21 25.62 -1.34
CA PHE A 224 18.11 26.48 -0.58
C PHE A 224 18.96 25.62 0.36
N ILE A 225 20.29 25.76 0.26
CA ILE A 225 21.20 24.99 1.08
C ILE A 225 21.28 25.60 2.48
N THR A 226 20.82 24.84 3.47
CA THR A 226 20.85 25.28 4.86
C THR A 226 22.14 24.83 5.53
N LYS A 227 22.86 25.77 6.13
CA LYS A 227 24.01 25.46 6.99
C LYS A 227 23.53 25.12 8.40
N LEU A 228 23.36 23.83 8.67
CA LEU A 228 22.79 23.34 9.94
C LEU A 228 23.77 23.40 11.13
N PHE A 229 25.07 23.29 10.86
CA PHE A 229 26.12 23.25 11.88
C PHE A 229 27.25 24.22 11.51
N PRO A 230 27.98 24.75 12.51
CA PRO A 230 29.21 25.50 12.25
C PRO A 230 30.19 24.62 11.50
N ASP A 231 30.79 25.17 10.45
CA ASP A 231 31.73 24.45 9.59
C ASP A 231 33.16 24.83 10.00
N ASP A 232 33.91 23.85 10.48
CA ASP A 232 35.32 24.05 10.86
C ASP A 232 36.20 23.86 9.62
N THR A 233 36.38 24.96 8.88
CA THR A 233 37.18 24.97 7.64
C THR A 233 38.66 24.66 7.86
N GLY A 234 39.12 24.56 9.11
CA GLY A 234 40.49 24.16 9.47
C GLY A 234 40.72 22.65 9.44
N LYS A 235 39.67 21.82 9.36
CA LYS A 235 39.77 20.36 9.32
C LYS A 235 39.71 19.78 7.90
N PRO A 236 40.31 18.60 7.64
CA PRO A 236 40.13 17.86 6.40
C PRO A 236 38.65 17.61 6.07
N LEU A 237 38.31 17.57 4.78
CA LEU A 237 36.92 17.40 4.33
C LEU A 237 36.27 16.11 4.85
N ALA A 238 37.02 15.00 4.89
CA ALA A 238 36.53 13.73 5.44
C ALA A 238 36.11 13.87 6.92
N GLU A 239 36.93 14.51 7.75
CA GLU A 239 36.58 14.77 9.15
C GLU A 239 35.37 15.71 9.30
N ARG A 240 35.25 16.72 8.42
CA ARG A 240 34.09 17.62 8.40
C ARG A 240 32.81 16.86 8.06
N LEU A 241 32.84 15.97 7.07
CA LEU A 241 31.71 15.10 6.70
C LEU A 241 31.34 14.15 7.84
N VAL A 242 32.32 13.49 8.47
CA VAL A 242 32.10 12.60 9.62
C VAL A 242 31.49 13.38 10.80
N SER A 243 32.01 14.58 11.10
CA SER A 243 31.47 15.43 12.16
C SER A 243 30.04 15.87 11.87
N TYR A 244 29.75 16.28 10.63
CA TYR A 244 28.39 16.60 10.19
C TYR A 244 27.44 15.42 10.36
N ILE A 245 27.83 14.22 9.89
CA ILE A 245 27.04 12.99 10.02
C ILE A 245 26.78 12.65 11.49
N ASN A 246 27.83 12.63 12.32
CA ASN A 246 27.70 12.32 13.75
C ASN A 246 26.77 13.28 14.48
N ASN A 247 26.79 14.56 14.12
CA ASN A 247 25.88 15.56 14.69
C ASN A 247 24.45 15.37 14.18
N ARG A 248 24.27 15.16 12.87
CA ARG A 248 22.96 15.04 12.22
C ARG A 248 22.23 13.74 12.59
N PHE A 249 22.97 12.66 12.78
CA PHE A 249 22.47 11.33 13.17
C PHE A 249 22.67 11.02 14.66
N SER A 250 23.01 12.03 15.47
CA SER A 250 23.20 11.87 16.92
C SER A 250 21.98 11.25 17.64
N ASP A 251 20.79 11.43 17.06
CA ASP A 251 19.53 11.00 17.64
C ASP A 251 18.63 10.15 16.71
N ILE A 252 19.17 9.66 15.59
CA ILE A 252 18.43 8.86 14.61
C ILE A 252 19.36 7.91 13.84
N SER A 253 18.88 6.72 13.48
CA SER A 253 19.72 5.68 12.88
C SER A 253 19.69 5.65 11.35
N PHE A 254 18.62 6.16 10.73
CA PHE A 254 18.48 6.22 9.27
C PHE A 254 17.74 7.49 8.85
N LEU A 255 18.19 8.12 7.76
CA LEU A 255 17.51 9.24 7.11
C LEU A 255 17.49 9.04 5.59
N PRO A 256 16.36 9.34 4.91
CA PRO A 256 16.35 9.50 3.46
C PRO A 256 17.41 10.48 2.99
N LYS A 257 18.01 10.23 1.81
CA LYS A 257 19.16 11.00 1.31
C LYS A 257 18.91 12.51 1.29
N ARG A 258 17.69 12.91 0.93
CA ARG A 258 17.27 14.31 0.86
C ARG A 258 17.35 15.07 2.19
N LEU A 259 17.32 14.36 3.32
CA LEU A 259 17.38 14.96 4.66
C LEU A 259 18.81 15.13 5.18
N PHE A 260 19.84 14.67 4.47
CA PHE A 260 21.21 14.88 4.93
C PHE A 260 22.23 15.20 3.83
N CYS A 261 21.99 14.79 2.59
CA CYS A 261 22.88 15.05 1.46
C CYS A 261 22.73 16.47 0.88
N PHE A 262 21.63 17.16 1.16
CA PHE A 262 21.36 18.52 0.64
C PHE A 262 21.76 19.62 1.62
N HIS A 263 22.78 19.36 2.43
CA HIS A 263 23.34 20.34 3.35
C HIS A 263 24.87 20.38 3.21
N THR A 264 25.47 21.50 3.61
CA THR A 264 26.92 21.59 3.77
C THR A 264 27.39 20.56 4.82
N PRO A 265 28.50 19.81 4.57
CA PRO A 265 29.49 20.00 3.51
C PRO A 265 29.30 19.14 2.24
N PHE A 266 28.21 18.37 2.12
CA PHE A 266 27.93 17.61 0.90
C PHE A 266 27.65 18.51 -0.31
N VAL A 267 27.05 19.66 -0.07
CA VAL A 267 26.75 20.69 -1.08
C VAL A 267 27.23 22.06 -0.60
N VAL A 268 27.69 22.88 -1.53
CA VAL A 268 28.35 24.17 -1.24
C VAL A 268 27.69 25.38 -1.88
N GLY A 269 26.87 25.21 -2.93
CA GLY A 269 26.11 26.30 -3.53
C GLY A 269 25.01 26.84 -2.61
N GLU A 270 24.57 28.08 -2.85
CA GLU A 270 23.41 28.65 -2.13
C GLU A 270 22.09 27.95 -2.54
N GLU A 271 22.04 27.49 -3.78
CA GLU A 271 20.93 26.76 -4.37
C GLU A 271 21.44 25.45 -4.99
N PHE A 272 20.72 24.35 -4.77
CA PHE A 272 21.06 23.06 -5.36
C PHE A 272 19.89 22.48 -6.16
N THR A 273 20.16 21.98 -7.36
CA THR A 273 19.15 21.28 -8.17
C THR A 273 19.38 19.78 -8.10
N GLU A 274 18.49 19.07 -7.41
CA GLU A 274 18.58 17.61 -7.33
C GLU A 274 18.35 16.98 -8.71
N ARG A 275 19.32 16.18 -9.17
CA ARG A 275 19.07 15.21 -10.23
C ARG A 275 18.48 13.96 -9.58
N LYS A 276 17.27 13.59 -10.00
CA LYS A 276 16.53 12.44 -9.44
C LYS A 276 17.07 11.11 -9.99
N ILE A 277 18.35 10.84 -9.76
CA ILE A 277 18.99 9.57 -10.09
C ILE A 277 18.89 8.67 -8.83
N PRO A 278 18.30 7.46 -8.93
CA PRO A 278 18.14 6.55 -7.80
C PRO A 278 19.48 6.09 -7.23
N PHE A 279 19.56 5.99 -5.90
CA PHE A 279 20.73 5.53 -5.14
C PHE A 279 22.02 6.34 -5.34
N VAL A 280 21.94 7.50 -6.00
CA VAL A 280 23.08 8.38 -6.27
C VAL A 280 22.99 9.66 -5.44
N LEU A 281 24.10 9.99 -4.78
CA LEU A 281 24.32 11.31 -4.20
C LEU A 281 24.84 12.24 -5.30
N ASN A 282 24.04 13.25 -5.61
CA ASN A 282 24.45 14.32 -6.51
C ASN A 282 25.04 15.45 -5.67
N THR A 283 26.25 15.88 -5.99
CA THR A 283 26.93 16.96 -5.28
C THR A 283 27.40 18.05 -6.25
N ASP A 284 27.39 19.30 -5.79
CA ASP A 284 28.06 20.44 -6.44
C ASP A 284 29.43 20.76 -5.79
N ASN A 285 29.82 19.98 -4.78
CA ASN A 285 31.12 20.06 -4.13
C ASN A 285 32.09 19.08 -4.80
N LYS A 286 32.96 19.62 -5.66
CA LYS A 286 33.96 18.81 -6.39
C LYS A 286 34.90 18.06 -5.45
N ASP A 287 35.22 18.63 -4.29
CA ASP A 287 36.12 18.00 -3.33
C ASP A 287 35.49 16.76 -2.70
N VAL A 288 34.16 16.76 -2.49
CA VAL A 288 33.43 15.56 -2.06
C VAL A 288 33.54 14.48 -3.13
N TYR A 289 33.33 14.82 -4.39
CA TYR A 289 33.46 13.85 -5.48
C TYR A 289 34.89 13.29 -5.60
N ASN A 290 35.90 14.16 -5.54
CA ASN A 290 37.32 13.77 -5.59
C ASN A 290 37.73 12.86 -4.43
N LEU A 291 37.13 13.02 -3.24
CA LEU A 291 37.37 12.14 -2.09
C LEU A 291 37.11 10.66 -2.40
N PHE A 292 36.22 10.37 -3.36
CA PHE A 292 35.83 8.99 -3.70
C PHE A 292 36.40 8.50 -5.05
N ILE A 293 37.20 9.31 -5.78
CA ILE A 293 37.77 8.91 -7.08
C ILE A 293 38.80 7.78 -6.95
N ASP A 294 39.64 7.82 -5.92
CA ASP A 294 40.81 6.92 -5.78
C ASP A 294 40.55 5.68 -4.90
N GLN A 295 39.28 5.25 -4.74
CA GLN A 295 38.90 4.17 -3.80
C GLN A 295 39.34 2.75 -4.18
N ASP A 296 39.96 2.53 -5.34
CA ASP A 296 40.51 1.22 -5.74
C ASP A 296 41.60 0.68 -4.78
N ILE A 297 42.07 1.50 -3.82
CA ILE A 297 43.10 1.14 -2.83
C ILE A 297 42.49 0.55 -1.53
N LEU A 298 41.21 0.79 -1.24
CA LEU A 298 40.58 0.42 0.04
C LEU A 298 40.31 -1.09 0.28
N PRO A 299 40.19 -1.98 -0.73
CA PRO A 299 40.05 -3.42 -0.47
C PRO A 299 41.32 -4.08 0.11
N ALA A 300 42.50 -3.45 -0.02
CA ALA A 300 43.79 -4.01 0.39
C ALA A 300 44.12 -3.79 1.89
N LEU A 301 43.31 -3.03 2.62
CA LEU A 301 43.59 -2.62 4.00
C LEU A 301 42.81 -3.49 5.00
N ALA A 302 43.11 -4.79 5.02
CA ALA A 302 42.54 -5.74 5.98
C ALA A 302 43.23 -5.68 7.37
N ASP A 303 44.35 -4.94 7.49
CA ASP A 303 45.08 -4.79 8.74
C ASP A 303 44.92 -3.38 9.30
N LYS A 304 44.14 -3.22 10.38
CA LYS A 304 43.86 -1.92 11.01
C LYS A 304 45.11 -1.25 11.60
N SER A 305 46.22 -1.98 11.71
CA SER A 305 47.45 -1.53 12.37
C SER A 305 48.33 -0.59 11.53
N THR A 306 48.04 -0.43 10.22
CA THR A 306 48.82 0.39 9.27
C THR A 306 48.06 1.56 8.63
N LEU A 307 46.79 1.77 9.02
CA LEU A 307 45.94 2.83 8.46
C LEU A 307 46.26 4.20 9.06
N VAL A 308 46.30 5.24 8.22
CA VAL A 308 46.34 6.64 8.67
C VAL A 308 44.92 7.08 9.07
N GLU A 309 44.76 8.04 10.00
CA GLU A 309 43.44 8.52 10.49
C GLU A 309 42.47 8.96 9.38
N GLN A 310 43.00 9.42 8.23
CA GLN A 310 42.22 9.82 7.07
C GLN A 310 41.56 8.62 6.36
N ASP A 311 42.29 7.50 6.21
CA ASP A 311 41.78 6.28 5.57
C ASP A 311 40.64 5.64 6.39
N ILE A 312 40.70 5.78 7.72
CA ILE A 312 39.65 5.33 8.64
C ILE A 312 38.37 6.15 8.47
N SER A 313 38.51 7.47 8.32
CA SER A 313 37.38 8.38 8.13
C SER A 313 36.66 8.14 6.79
N GLU A 314 37.40 7.90 5.71
CA GLU A 314 36.84 7.60 4.38
C GLU A 314 36.12 6.25 4.32
N ALA A 315 36.68 5.25 5.01
CA ALA A 315 36.05 3.97 5.24
C ALA A 315 34.70 4.11 5.95
N GLU A 316 34.67 4.81 7.09
CA GLU A 316 33.46 5.06 7.87
C GLU A 316 32.40 5.83 7.07
N LEU A 317 32.81 6.82 6.27
CA LEU A 317 31.92 7.57 5.38
C LEU A 317 31.28 6.69 4.30
N THR A 318 32.08 5.85 3.63
CA THR A 318 31.60 4.93 2.59
C THR A 318 30.58 3.96 3.18
N ASP A 319 30.92 3.39 4.32
CA ASP A 319 30.07 2.50 5.10
C ASP A 319 28.75 3.17 5.50
N PHE A 320 28.82 4.40 5.98
CA PHE A 320 27.67 5.19 6.38
C PHE A 320 26.73 5.51 5.20
N LEU A 321 27.29 6.01 4.10
CA LEU A 321 26.55 6.36 2.88
C LEU A 321 25.79 5.16 2.32
N ARG A 322 26.47 4.01 2.19
CA ARG A 322 25.84 2.76 1.72
C ARG A 322 24.73 2.27 2.66
N SER A 323 24.88 2.48 3.97
CA SER A 323 23.83 2.14 4.96
C SER A 323 22.59 3.02 4.83
N ASN A 324 22.73 4.21 4.22
CA ASN A 324 21.65 5.14 3.92
C ASN A 324 21.32 5.17 2.41
N LEU A 325 21.51 4.04 1.72
CA LEU A 325 21.12 3.82 0.32
C LEU A 325 21.82 4.72 -0.71
N VAL A 326 22.98 5.27 -0.39
CA VAL A 326 23.84 5.95 -1.34
C VAL A 326 24.89 4.95 -1.84
N TYR A 327 24.78 4.52 -3.09
CA TYR A 327 25.71 3.58 -3.72
C TYR A 327 26.64 4.23 -4.71
N GLU A 328 26.28 5.39 -5.24
CA GLU A 328 27.15 6.15 -6.15
C GLU A 328 27.17 7.63 -5.81
N ILE A 329 28.21 8.32 -6.26
CA ILE A 329 28.36 9.77 -6.14
C ILE A 329 28.58 10.35 -7.53
N SER A 330 27.92 11.47 -7.84
CA SER A 330 28.11 12.18 -9.11
C SER A 330 28.25 13.68 -8.93
N TYR A 331 29.02 14.30 -9.82
CA TYR A 331 29.30 15.73 -9.83
C TYR A 331 28.99 16.33 -11.21
N GLN A 332 28.12 17.33 -11.29
CA GLN A 332 27.86 18.19 -12.46
C GLN A 332 27.79 17.54 -13.87
N GLY A 333 27.45 16.25 -14.02
CA GLY A 333 27.40 15.57 -15.33
C GLY A 333 28.63 14.74 -15.65
N GLU A 334 29.58 14.67 -14.74
CA GLU A 334 30.58 13.60 -14.73
C GLU A 334 29.92 12.23 -14.49
N LYS A 335 30.65 11.18 -14.87
CA LYS A 335 30.19 9.80 -14.71
C LYS A 335 30.07 9.47 -13.21
N PRO A 336 28.98 8.84 -12.76
CA PRO A 336 28.87 8.39 -11.37
C PRO A 336 30.02 7.45 -10.98
N ILE A 337 30.50 7.61 -9.75
CA ILE A 337 31.49 6.74 -9.11
C ILE A 337 30.77 5.82 -8.14
N SER A 338 30.91 4.51 -8.32
CA SER A 338 30.34 3.52 -7.42
C SER A 338 31.18 3.40 -6.14
N LEU A 339 30.51 3.48 -4.99
CA LEU A 339 31.13 3.32 -3.68
C LEU A 339 31.48 1.85 -3.40
N VAL A 340 32.67 1.58 -2.87
CA VAL A 340 33.13 0.21 -2.61
C VAL A 340 32.19 -0.53 -1.65
N HIS A 341 31.78 -1.75 -2.01
CA HIS A 341 31.00 -2.61 -1.13
C HIS A 341 31.91 -3.38 -0.18
N ARG A 342 31.74 -3.17 1.12
CA ARG A 342 32.35 -4.01 2.16
C ARG A 342 31.30 -4.97 2.69
N GLN A 343 31.62 -6.26 2.70
CA GLN A 343 30.79 -7.24 3.40
C GLN A 343 30.82 -6.90 4.89
N ARG A 344 29.64 -6.69 5.47
CA ARG A 344 29.47 -6.54 6.91
C ARG A 344 29.01 -7.83 7.52
N ASP A 345 29.46 -8.07 8.74
CA ASP A 345 28.93 -9.14 9.57
C ASP A 345 27.42 -8.99 9.75
N GLU A 346 26.71 -10.10 9.70
CA GLU A 346 25.27 -10.11 9.91
C GLU A 346 24.93 -9.65 11.34
N CYS A 347 24.09 -8.61 11.46
CA CYS A 347 23.66 -8.14 12.77
C CYS A 347 22.89 -9.24 13.52
N THR A 348 23.34 -9.60 14.73
CA THR A 348 22.77 -10.67 15.55
C THR A 348 21.75 -10.17 16.59
N CYS A 349 21.32 -8.91 16.53
CA CYS A 349 20.37 -8.38 17.50
C CYS A 349 18.96 -8.99 17.33
N SER A 350 18.16 -8.94 18.40
CA SER A 350 16.80 -9.49 18.45
C SER A 350 15.92 -9.08 17.28
N VAL A 351 15.90 -7.79 16.93
CA VAL A 351 15.11 -7.26 15.81
C VAL A 351 15.55 -7.86 14.47
N CYS A 352 16.86 -7.93 14.20
CA CYS A 352 17.37 -8.49 12.95
C CYS A 352 17.17 -10.01 12.88
N VAL A 353 17.33 -10.73 14.00
CA VAL A 353 17.06 -12.16 14.12
C VAL A 353 15.56 -12.44 13.88
N PHE A 354 14.68 -11.63 14.45
CA PHE A 354 13.24 -11.69 14.20
C PHE A 354 12.90 -11.48 12.73
N ARG A 355 13.47 -10.45 12.09
CA ARG A 355 13.24 -10.15 10.66
C ARG A 355 13.77 -11.22 9.71
N ARG A 356 14.79 -11.97 10.12
CA ARG A 356 15.26 -13.19 9.43
C ARG A 356 14.43 -14.44 9.78
N LEU A 357 13.29 -14.28 10.43
CA LEU A 357 12.33 -15.34 10.78
C LEU A 357 12.90 -16.39 11.74
N GLN A 358 14.02 -16.10 12.41
CA GLN A 358 14.62 -16.96 13.42
C GLN A 358 13.92 -16.76 14.77
N PHE A 359 12.60 -16.98 14.81
CA PHE A 359 11.77 -16.62 15.96
C PHE A 359 12.25 -17.29 17.24
N ARG A 360 12.58 -18.58 17.21
CA ARG A 360 13.12 -19.29 18.39
C ARG A 360 14.29 -18.54 19.03
N LYS A 361 15.27 -18.12 18.23
CA LYS A 361 16.43 -17.37 18.73
C LYS A 361 16.00 -16.01 19.28
N SER A 362 15.15 -15.28 18.54
CA SER A 362 14.67 -13.96 18.94
C SER A 362 13.91 -13.96 20.27
N PHE A 363 13.00 -14.92 20.48
CA PHE A 363 12.24 -15.06 21.72
C PHE A 363 13.13 -15.45 22.92
N ILE A 364 14.14 -16.31 22.72
CA ILE A 364 15.11 -16.64 23.78
C ILE A 364 15.89 -15.39 24.22
N MET A 365 16.23 -14.49 23.28
CA MET A 365 16.95 -13.25 23.58
C MET A 365 16.16 -12.29 24.48
N LEU A 366 14.82 -12.38 24.52
CA LEU A 366 13.99 -11.55 25.42
C LEU A 366 14.42 -11.66 26.88
N LYS A 367 14.88 -12.84 27.32
CA LYS A 367 15.34 -13.06 28.71
C LYS A 367 16.56 -12.21 29.09
N GLY A 368 17.43 -11.91 28.13
CA GLY A 368 18.62 -11.07 28.34
C GLY A 368 18.34 -9.58 28.18
N ILE A 369 17.35 -9.23 27.36
CA ILE A 369 17.01 -7.84 27.02
C ILE A 369 16.45 -7.06 28.21
N ASP A 370 15.81 -7.73 29.18
CA ASP A 370 15.33 -7.08 30.40
C ASP A 370 16.46 -6.35 31.16
N LEU A 371 17.72 -6.80 31.03
CA LEU A 371 18.90 -6.18 31.65
C LEU A 371 19.48 -4.99 30.84
N GLU A 372 19.10 -4.83 29.57
CA GLU A 372 19.59 -3.73 28.72
C GLU A 372 18.95 -2.37 29.10
N PRO A 373 19.64 -1.24 28.90
CA PRO A 373 19.06 0.08 29.14
C PRO A 373 17.85 0.34 28.24
N ALA A 374 16.89 1.12 28.75
CA ALA A 374 15.71 1.54 27.99
C ALA A 374 16.13 2.24 26.68
N SER A 375 15.59 1.76 25.56
CA SER A 375 15.85 2.27 24.22
C SER A 375 14.66 1.98 23.30
N LEU A 376 14.53 2.74 22.21
CA LEU A 376 13.52 2.49 21.18
C LEU A 376 13.60 1.06 20.63
N LYS A 377 14.82 0.55 20.44
CA LYS A 377 15.08 -0.83 19.99
C LYS A 377 14.54 -1.88 20.97
N LYS A 378 14.73 -1.67 22.28
CA LYS A 378 14.22 -2.55 23.33
C LYS A 378 12.69 -2.55 23.34
N ALA A 379 12.07 -1.37 23.32
CA ALA A 379 10.61 -1.23 23.22
C ALA A 379 10.04 -1.91 21.97
N TYR A 380 10.68 -1.68 20.82
CA TYR A 380 10.28 -2.28 19.55
C TYR A 380 10.46 -3.80 19.54
N THR A 381 11.46 -4.32 20.23
CA THR A 381 11.62 -5.77 20.41
C THR A 381 10.42 -6.35 21.14
N PHE A 382 10.02 -5.80 22.30
CA PHE A 382 8.84 -6.30 23.02
C PHE A 382 7.55 -6.21 22.20
N TYR A 383 7.38 -5.11 21.46
CA TYR A 383 6.27 -4.93 20.53
C TYR A 383 6.22 -6.00 19.42
N LEU A 384 7.36 -6.34 18.81
CA LEU A 384 7.43 -7.42 17.80
C LEU A 384 7.01 -8.77 18.39
N HIS A 385 7.29 -9.01 19.68
CA HIS A 385 6.99 -10.26 20.36
C HIS A 385 5.62 -10.26 21.07
N GLY A 386 4.78 -9.24 20.83
CA GLY A 386 3.43 -9.16 21.40
C GLY A 386 3.38 -8.83 22.90
N ASP A 387 4.49 -8.42 23.51
CA ASP A 387 4.55 -7.97 24.90
C ASP A 387 4.32 -6.45 24.95
N TYR A 388 3.06 -6.04 24.79
CA TYR A 388 2.69 -4.63 24.68
C TYR A 388 2.84 -3.89 26.01
N GLY A 389 2.52 -4.53 27.14
CA GLY A 389 2.75 -3.97 28.47
C GLY A 389 4.21 -3.55 28.68
N LYS A 390 5.17 -4.46 28.45
CA LYS A 390 6.60 -4.11 28.56
C LYS A 390 7.02 -3.08 27.51
N SER A 391 6.49 -3.15 26.30
CA SER A 391 6.81 -2.16 25.26
C SER A 391 6.42 -0.74 25.69
N ILE A 392 5.22 -0.56 26.25
CA ILE A 392 4.74 0.73 26.78
C ILE A 392 5.63 1.18 27.94
N SER A 393 5.89 0.31 28.91
CA SER A 393 6.73 0.62 30.07
C SER A 393 8.13 1.10 29.66
N VAL A 394 8.77 0.41 28.70
CA VAL A 394 10.08 0.83 28.17
C VAL A 394 9.98 2.15 27.41
N LEU A 395 8.90 2.40 26.65
CA LEU A 395 8.72 3.68 25.96
C LEU A 395 8.57 4.86 26.93
N GLU A 396 7.87 4.69 28.05
CA GLU A 396 7.78 5.74 29.08
C GLU A 396 9.15 6.09 29.66
N ASP A 397 10.00 5.08 29.90
CA ASP A 397 11.37 5.30 30.37
C ASP A 397 12.24 5.96 29.30
N VAL A 398 12.08 5.58 28.03
CA VAL A 398 12.74 6.24 26.89
C VAL A 398 12.32 7.71 26.81
N VAL A 399 11.03 8.03 27.01
CA VAL A 399 10.54 9.41 27.03
C VAL A 399 11.25 10.22 28.11
N LYS A 400 11.27 9.75 29.36
CA LYS A 400 11.91 10.46 30.49
C LYS A 400 13.40 10.68 30.24
N LYS A 401 14.09 9.63 29.77
CA LYS A 401 15.52 9.69 29.48
C LYS A 401 15.82 10.66 28.33
N ALA A 402 15.10 10.54 27.21
CA ALA A 402 15.30 11.38 26.04
C ALA A 402 15.03 12.86 26.31
N GLU A 403 14.03 13.17 27.14
CA GLU A 403 13.77 14.54 27.60
C GLU A 403 14.93 15.11 28.42
N SER A 404 15.43 14.33 29.40
CA SER A 404 16.56 14.74 30.25
C SER A 404 17.86 14.93 29.47
N GLU A 405 18.11 14.09 28.46
CA GLU A 405 19.28 14.14 27.57
C GLU A 405 19.10 15.09 26.37
N ARG A 406 17.93 15.73 26.23
CA ARG A 406 17.55 16.60 25.09
C ARG A 406 17.66 15.91 23.73
N ARG A 407 17.34 14.61 23.69
CA ARG A 407 17.24 13.77 22.50
C ARG A 407 15.84 13.88 21.90
N TRP A 408 15.59 15.00 21.22
CA TRP A 408 14.25 15.40 20.78
C TRP A 408 13.63 14.52 19.70
N ILE A 409 14.42 13.92 18.81
CA ILE A 409 13.90 12.99 17.80
C ILE A 409 13.48 11.69 18.49
N THR A 410 14.32 11.15 19.37
CA THR A 410 13.97 9.95 20.16
C THR A 410 12.75 10.21 21.03
N TYR A 411 12.67 11.37 21.69
CA TYR A 411 11.50 11.78 22.48
C TYR A 411 10.23 11.79 21.63
N TYR A 412 10.30 12.42 20.45
CA TYR A 412 9.19 12.48 19.51
C TYR A 412 8.74 11.09 19.05
N ILE A 413 9.69 10.24 18.62
CA ILE A 413 9.41 8.87 18.18
C ILE A 413 8.79 8.04 19.30
N ALA A 414 9.29 8.16 20.54
CA ALA A 414 8.75 7.41 21.67
C ALA A 414 7.29 7.80 21.97
N LYS A 415 6.98 9.10 21.98
CA LYS A 415 5.60 9.59 22.11
C LYS A 415 4.71 9.18 20.94
N TYR A 416 5.25 9.20 19.72
CA TYR A 416 4.53 8.76 18.53
C TYR A 416 4.18 7.26 18.59
N ASN A 417 5.13 6.42 19.02
CA ASN A 417 4.89 5.00 19.22
C ASN A 417 3.87 4.73 20.35
N LEU A 418 3.90 5.47 21.46
CA LEU A 418 2.87 5.39 22.51
C LEU A 418 1.48 5.70 21.95
N LEU A 419 1.35 6.74 21.12
CA LEU A 419 0.09 7.06 20.44
C LEU A 419 -0.38 5.90 19.53
N LEU A 420 0.53 5.31 18.75
CA LEU A 420 0.21 4.19 17.87
C LEU A 420 -0.27 2.96 18.66
N LEU A 421 0.39 2.63 19.78
CA LEU A 421 -0.02 1.54 20.67
C LEU A 421 -1.37 1.83 21.34
N GLY A 422 -1.58 3.05 21.85
CA GLY A 422 -2.87 3.46 22.40
C GLY A 422 -4.02 3.27 21.41
N ARG A 423 -3.78 3.59 20.12
CA ARG A 423 -4.76 3.41 19.04
C ARG A 423 -4.98 1.93 18.68
N SER A 424 -3.92 1.14 18.57
CA SER A 424 -4.02 -0.27 18.16
C SER A 424 -4.69 -1.16 19.22
N LEU A 425 -4.54 -0.81 20.50
CA LEU A 425 -5.09 -1.57 21.62
C LEU A 425 -6.53 -1.18 22.00
N LYS A 426 -7.12 -0.16 21.36
CA LYS A 426 -8.45 0.41 21.71
C LYS A 426 -9.57 -0.62 21.86
N TYR A 427 -9.64 -1.60 20.96
CA TYR A 427 -10.76 -2.55 20.90
C TYR A 427 -10.40 -3.93 21.44
N ARG A 428 -9.28 -4.05 22.15
CA ARG A 428 -8.77 -5.34 22.60
C ARG A 428 -9.11 -5.57 24.06
N LYS A 429 -9.38 -6.84 24.38
CA LYS A 429 -9.35 -7.31 25.76
C LYS A 429 -7.89 -7.29 26.20
N THR A 430 -7.46 -6.17 26.74
CA THR A 430 -6.15 -6.08 27.37
C THR A 430 -6.12 -6.97 28.61
N SER A 431 -4.95 -7.48 28.96
CA SER A 431 -4.73 -8.13 30.25
C SER A 431 -5.12 -7.18 31.40
N GLU A 432 -5.37 -7.73 32.59
CA GLU A 432 -5.64 -6.95 33.80
C GLU A 432 -4.55 -5.90 34.11
N ASP A 433 -3.35 -6.07 33.53
CA ASP A 433 -2.17 -5.23 33.74
C ASP A 433 -2.12 -3.94 32.89
N LEU A 434 -3.04 -3.75 31.93
CA LEU A 434 -3.10 -2.55 31.08
C LEU A 434 -4.41 -1.78 31.28
N PRO A 435 -4.45 -0.79 32.20
CA PRO A 435 -5.63 0.01 32.48
C PRO A 435 -6.12 0.77 31.24
N GLN A 436 -7.41 0.69 30.93
CA GLN A 436 -8.01 1.41 29.79
C GLN A 436 -7.82 2.94 29.88
N GLU A 437 -7.75 3.47 31.11
CA GLU A 437 -7.47 4.88 31.39
C GLU A 437 -6.10 5.33 30.88
N LEU A 438 -5.07 4.48 31.06
CA LEU A 438 -3.72 4.72 30.56
C LEU A 438 -3.72 4.75 29.02
N LEU A 439 -4.45 3.83 28.39
CA LEU A 439 -4.58 3.76 26.94
C LEU A 439 -5.36 4.93 26.34
N SER A 440 -6.38 5.49 27.02
CA SER A 440 -6.96 6.79 26.64
C SER A 440 -5.90 7.90 26.64
N GLY A 441 -5.12 8.01 27.73
CA GLY A 441 -4.08 9.03 27.82
C GLY A 441 -3.10 9.01 26.65
N TYR A 442 -2.74 7.82 26.15
CA TYR A 442 -1.90 7.70 24.97
C TYR A 442 -2.59 8.01 23.65
N ARG A 443 -3.87 7.65 23.50
CA ARG A 443 -4.66 7.96 22.28
C ARG A 443 -4.82 9.46 22.06
N ASP A 444 -4.86 10.21 23.15
CA ASP A 444 -5.12 11.64 23.17
C ASP A 444 -3.83 12.47 23.21
N LEU A 445 -2.65 11.84 23.06
CA LEU A 445 -1.37 12.54 22.95
C LEU A 445 -1.41 13.52 21.77
N ASN A 446 -1.25 14.81 22.09
CA ASN A 446 -1.15 15.85 21.07
C ASN A 446 0.27 15.95 20.50
N LEU A 447 0.47 15.38 19.32
CA LEU A 447 1.75 15.45 18.61
C LEU A 447 2.13 16.87 18.17
N ASP A 448 1.17 17.80 17.99
CA ASP A 448 1.47 19.19 17.63
C ASP A 448 2.21 19.91 18.77
N GLU A 449 1.75 19.71 20.01
CA GLU A 449 2.42 20.28 21.19
C GLU A 449 3.80 19.67 21.39
N ILE A 450 3.91 18.35 21.21
CA ILE A 450 5.17 17.62 21.30
C ILE A 450 6.15 18.11 20.23
N LEU A 451 5.68 18.34 19.00
CA LEU A 451 6.50 18.89 17.92
C LEU A 451 7.06 20.26 18.30
N MET A 452 6.23 21.17 18.85
CA MET A 452 6.67 22.51 19.24
C MET A 452 7.83 22.47 20.25
N VAL A 453 7.78 21.55 21.22
CA VAL A 453 8.84 21.36 22.22
C VAL A 453 10.14 20.82 21.59
N CYS A 454 10.01 19.93 20.61
CA CYS A 454 11.15 19.26 19.98
C CYS A 454 11.89 20.14 18.96
N ARG A 455 11.32 21.27 18.53
CA ARG A 455 11.85 22.08 17.43
C ARG A 455 13.25 22.62 17.72
N LYS A 456 14.16 22.34 16.80
CA LYS A 456 15.51 22.89 16.71
C LYS A 456 15.90 22.96 15.24
N ALA A 457 16.46 24.09 14.80
CA ALA A 457 16.77 24.34 13.39
C ALA A 457 17.51 23.17 12.72
N SER A 458 18.44 22.53 13.44
CA SER A 458 19.24 21.40 12.94
C SER A 458 18.50 20.06 12.79
N ILE A 459 17.20 19.96 13.14
CA ILE A 459 16.40 18.72 13.06
C ILE A 459 14.93 18.95 12.65
N ASN A 460 14.51 20.21 12.42
CA ASN A 460 13.12 20.56 12.14
C ASN A 460 12.56 19.84 10.90
N ASP A 461 13.38 19.70 9.86
CA ASP A 461 13.00 19.00 8.64
C ASP A 461 12.79 17.49 8.85
N ILE A 462 13.57 16.86 9.74
CA ILE A 462 13.36 15.46 10.16
C ILE A 462 12.04 15.34 10.94
N LEU A 463 11.81 16.25 11.89
CA LEU A 463 10.60 16.25 12.71
C LEU A 463 9.35 16.52 11.87
N ASP A 464 9.40 17.45 10.92
CA ASP A 464 8.30 17.70 9.99
C ASP A 464 8.07 16.50 9.07
N HIS A 465 9.14 15.80 8.66
CA HIS A 465 9.03 14.57 7.88
C HIS A 465 8.32 13.44 8.65
N LEU A 466 8.61 13.29 9.95
CA LEU A 466 7.95 12.35 10.85
C LEU A 466 6.50 12.75 11.17
N HIS A 467 6.30 14.00 11.58
CA HIS A 467 5.08 14.45 12.24
C HIS A 467 3.86 14.48 11.31
N TYR A 468 4.01 14.98 10.09
CA TYR A 468 2.89 15.07 9.16
C TYR A 468 2.58 13.74 8.46
N GLY A 469 3.26 12.64 8.80
CA GLY A 469 3.17 11.38 8.05
C GLY A 469 3.62 11.53 6.59
N ASN A 470 4.26 12.66 6.27
CA ASN A 470 4.65 13.04 4.90
C ASN A 470 5.49 11.96 4.25
N PHE A 471 6.26 11.18 5.01
CA PHE A 471 7.07 10.09 4.45
C PHE A 471 6.23 8.96 3.83
N LEU A 472 5.12 8.58 4.45
CA LEU A 472 4.22 7.54 3.92
C LEU A 472 3.38 8.07 2.75
N ASP A 473 2.80 9.25 2.90
CA ASP A 473 1.94 9.84 1.86
C ASP A 473 2.74 10.21 0.61
N TYR A 474 3.92 10.82 0.79
CA TYR A 474 4.86 11.09 -0.31
C TYR A 474 5.26 9.80 -1.01
N ALA A 475 5.63 8.76 -0.26
CA ALA A 475 6.01 7.48 -0.84
C ALA A 475 4.86 6.87 -1.63
N ARG A 476 3.64 6.86 -1.06
CA ARG A 476 2.45 6.30 -1.72
C ARG A 476 2.17 7.01 -3.04
N ASP A 477 2.15 8.34 -3.04
CA ASP A 477 1.85 9.13 -4.24
C ASP A 477 2.95 9.00 -5.29
N ARG A 478 4.22 9.10 -4.88
CA ARG A 478 5.36 8.96 -5.79
C ARG A 478 5.45 7.56 -6.39
N MET A 479 5.24 6.52 -5.59
CA MET A 479 5.24 5.14 -6.08
C MET A 479 4.09 4.91 -7.06
N LYS A 480 2.88 5.44 -6.80
CA LYS A 480 1.75 5.34 -7.75
C LYS A 480 2.06 6.01 -9.09
N GLU A 481 2.69 7.18 -9.07
CA GLU A 481 3.13 7.86 -10.30
C GLU A 481 4.11 6.99 -11.09
N LEU A 482 5.12 6.41 -10.42
CA LEU A 482 6.11 5.53 -11.05
C LEU A 482 5.48 4.25 -11.58
N VAL A 483 4.57 3.63 -10.83
CA VAL A 483 3.84 2.42 -11.25
C VAL A 483 2.97 2.70 -12.46
N ALA A 484 2.34 3.88 -12.56
CA ALA A 484 1.58 4.26 -13.75
C ALA A 484 2.49 4.27 -14.99
N LYS A 485 3.68 4.89 -14.91
CA LYS A 485 4.66 4.89 -16.01
C LYS A 485 5.14 3.48 -16.39
N LEU A 486 5.41 2.63 -15.41
CA LEU A 486 5.82 1.24 -15.66
C LEU A 486 4.70 0.43 -16.33
N LYS A 487 3.43 0.69 -16.01
CA LYS A 487 2.28 0.06 -16.68
C LYS A 487 2.11 0.55 -18.11
N ASP A 488 2.31 1.84 -18.36
CA ASP A 488 2.28 2.41 -19.71
C ASP A 488 3.41 1.78 -20.55
N GLN A 489 4.64 1.72 -20.01
CA GLN A 489 5.78 1.04 -20.65
C GLN A 489 5.52 -0.44 -20.95
N ASN A 490 4.83 -1.14 -20.03
CA ASN A 490 4.43 -2.52 -20.23
C ASN A 490 3.38 -2.67 -21.33
N THR A 491 2.38 -1.79 -21.36
CA THR A 491 1.30 -1.84 -22.35
C THR A 491 1.82 -1.49 -23.74
N ASP A 492 2.66 -0.46 -23.83
CA ASP A 492 3.22 0.06 -25.07
C ASP A 492 4.44 -0.75 -25.57
N GLN A 493 4.96 -1.67 -24.73
CA GLN A 493 6.16 -2.46 -25.02
C GLN A 493 7.37 -1.59 -25.41
N ILE A 494 7.54 -0.47 -24.69
CA ILE A 494 8.60 0.52 -24.93
C ILE A 494 9.99 -0.14 -24.86
N GLN A 495 10.88 0.29 -25.74
CA GLN A 495 12.29 -0.09 -25.79
C GLN A 495 13.17 1.09 -25.36
N GLY A 496 14.44 0.85 -25.02
CA GLY A 496 15.39 1.93 -24.64
C GLY A 496 15.86 1.79 -23.20
N TYR A 497 15.86 2.89 -22.44
CA TYR A 497 16.33 2.94 -21.05
C TYR A 497 15.34 3.68 -20.15
N THR A 498 15.13 3.18 -18.93
CA THR A 498 14.30 3.84 -17.91
C THR A 498 14.93 3.74 -16.52
N ASN A 499 14.73 4.77 -15.69
CA ASN A 499 15.08 4.78 -14.27
C ASN A 499 13.86 4.55 -13.36
N ASP A 500 12.68 4.30 -13.93
CA ASP A 500 11.44 4.25 -13.15
C ASP A 500 11.43 3.07 -12.15
N THR A 501 12.00 1.92 -12.53
CA THR A 501 12.11 0.74 -11.64
C THR A 501 13.01 1.03 -10.44
N GLU A 502 14.20 1.56 -10.68
CA GLU A 502 15.15 1.87 -9.60
C GLU A 502 14.63 3.01 -8.71
N SER A 503 13.95 4.00 -9.31
CA SER A 503 13.29 5.08 -8.55
C SER A 503 12.19 4.52 -7.64
N LEU A 504 11.44 3.52 -8.12
CA LEU A 504 10.40 2.85 -7.34
C LEU A 504 11.01 2.10 -6.16
N LEU A 505 12.12 1.38 -6.39
CA LEU A 505 12.85 0.67 -5.35
C LEU A 505 13.43 1.64 -4.32
N GLU A 506 14.06 2.74 -4.73
CA GLU A 506 14.62 3.74 -3.82
C GLU A 506 13.56 4.31 -2.89
N VAL A 507 12.43 4.79 -3.43
CA VAL A 507 11.36 5.39 -2.63
C VAL A 507 10.81 4.37 -1.61
N TYR A 508 10.62 3.12 -2.04
CA TYR A 508 10.16 2.06 -1.15
C TYR A 508 11.21 1.73 -0.07
N TYR A 509 12.48 1.58 -0.43
CA TYR A 509 13.57 1.23 0.49
C TYR A 509 13.81 2.33 1.51
N GLU A 510 13.88 3.60 1.09
CA GLU A 510 14.01 4.72 2.01
C GLU A 510 12.88 4.72 3.04
N THR A 511 11.64 4.50 2.60
CA THR A 511 10.46 4.52 3.46
C THR A 511 10.46 3.37 4.47
N VAL A 512 10.69 2.14 4.00
CA VAL A 512 10.70 0.95 4.84
C VAL A 512 11.88 0.98 5.81
N LEU A 513 13.09 1.32 5.33
CA LEU A 513 14.28 1.39 6.18
C LEU A 513 14.20 2.54 7.18
N PHE A 514 13.58 3.66 6.83
CA PHE A 514 13.32 4.75 7.78
C PHE A 514 12.41 4.31 8.91
N ALA A 515 11.32 3.58 8.61
CA ALA A 515 10.47 3.02 9.66
C ALA A 515 11.21 1.97 10.50
N GLU A 516 11.93 1.08 9.83
CA GLU A 516 12.52 -0.09 10.44
C GLU A 516 13.75 0.20 11.31
N HIS A 517 14.66 1.07 10.87
CA HIS A 517 15.89 1.41 11.59
C HIS A 517 15.65 2.46 12.68
N ASN A 518 14.60 3.25 12.56
CA ASN A 518 14.20 4.22 13.59
C ASN A 518 13.09 3.68 14.51
N PHE A 519 12.77 2.38 14.40
CA PHE A 519 11.88 1.66 15.29
C PHE A 519 10.46 2.25 15.39
N LEU A 520 9.91 2.70 14.26
CA LEU A 520 8.52 3.16 14.17
C LEU A 520 7.57 1.95 14.17
N MET A 521 6.61 1.94 15.09
CA MET A 521 5.64 0.84 15.27
C MET A 521 4.48 0.89 14.26
N ILE A 522 4.79 1.06 12.97
CA ILE A 522 3.78 1.21 11.89
C ILE A 522 3.54 -0.08 11.07
N ASP A 523 4.27 -1.14 11.38
CA ASP A 523 4.29 -2.42 10.66
C ASP A 523 3.06 -3.31 10.88
N ASN A 524 2.30 -3.08 11.94
CA ASN A 524 0.99 -3.71 12.14
C ASN A 524 -0.15 -2.94 11.44
N PHE A 525 0.13 -1.76 10.88
CA PHE A 525 -0.85 -0.95 10.16
C PHE A 525 -0.88 -1.29 8.67
N SER A 526 -1.98 -0.94 7.99
CA SER A 526 -2.17 -1.24 6.58
C SER A 526 -1.20 -0.50 5.64
N ASP A 527 -0.45 0.48 6.13
CA ASP A 527 0.37 1.36 5.30
C ASP A 527 1.55 0.64 4.64
N LEU A 528 2.38 -0.08 5.41
CA LEU A 528 3.50 -0.83 4.82
C LEU A 528 2.99 -1.93 3.89
N HIS A 529 1.88 -2.59 4.24
CA HIS A 529 1.23 -3.56 3.35
C HIS A 529 0.76 -2.95 2.03
N SER A 530 0.16 -1.76 2.09
CA SER A 530 -0.28 -1.03 0.90
C SER A 530 0.91 -0.61 0.03
N LEU A 531 2.00 -0.15 0.64
CA LEU A 531 3.22 0.23 -0.08
C LEU A 531 3.86 -0.98 -0.76
N THR A 532 3.97 -2.12 -0.07
CA THR A 532 4.49 -3.36 -0.67
C THR A 532 3.59 -3.86 -1.80
N SER A 533 2.27 -3.69 -1.71
CA SER A 533 1.36 -4.01 -2.82
C SER A 533 1.59 -3.13 -4.05
N ILE A 534 1.79 -1.81 -3.85
CA ILE A 534 2.12 -0.87 -4.93
C ILE A 534 3.48 -1.23 -5.55
N LEU A 535 4.47 -1.57 -4.72
CA LEU A 535 5.78 -2.06 -5.18
C LEU A 535 5.61 -3.29 -6.07
N LEU A 536 4.89 -4.32 -5.61
CA LEU A 536 4.69 -5.56 -6.36
C LEU A 536 4.02 -5.32 -7.72
N ASP A 537 3.00 -4.46 -7.79
CA ASP A 537 2.34 -4.09 -9.06
C ASP A 537 3.36 -3.47 -10.04
N GLY A 538 4.21 -2.56 -9.57
CA GLY A 538 5.26 -1.93 -10.36
C GLY A 538 6.38 -2.88 -10.79
N LEU A 539 6.89 -3.71 -9.88
CA LEU A 539 7.94 -4.68 -10.20
C LEU A 539 7.48 -5.70 -11.24
N PHE A 540 6.22 -6.15 -11.16
CA PHE A 540 5.69 -7.15 -12.09
C PHE A 540 5.38 -6.53 -13.45
N ALA A 541 4.88 -5.29 -13.49
CA ALA A 541 4.76 -4.52 -14.74
C ALA A 541 6.12 -4.38 -15.41
N SER A 542 7.13 -3.93 -14.65
CA SER A 542 8.50 -3.74 -15.16
C SER A 542 9.14 -5.05 -15.63
N TYR A 543 8.96 -6.15 -14.88
CA TYR A 543 9.49 -7.48 -15.25
C TYR A 543 8.97 -7.95 -16.62
N SER A 544 7.68 -7.72 -16.86
CA SER A 544 6.96 -8.14 -18.07
C SER A 544 7.11 -7.18 -19.25
N CYS A 545 7.83 -6.05 -19.10
CA CYS A 545 8.21 -5.19 -20.21
C CYS A 545 9.15 -5.89 -21.21
N SER A 546 9.27 -5.29 -22.41
CA SER A 546 10.17 -5.73 -23.48
C SER A 546 11.57 -6.09 -22.96
N PRO A 547 12.16 -7.23 -23.38
CA PRO A 547 13.54 -7.59 -23.03
C PRO A 547 14.60 -6.55 -23.43
N SER A 548 14.31 -5.69 -24.41
CA SER A 548 15.21 -4.63 -24.86
C SER A 548 15.11 -3.33 -24.03
N LEU A 549 14.20 -3.26 -23.07
CA LEU A 549 14.12 -2.13 -22.14
C LEU A 549 15.18 -2.28 -21.04
N GLN A 550 16.24 -1.48 -21.13
CA GLN A 550 17.25 -1.34 -20.09
C GLN A 550 16.67 -0.62 -18.86
N GLY A 551 17.13 -1.00 -17.66
CA GLY A 551 16.59 -0.48 -16.40
C GLY A 551 15.23 -1.07 -15.99
N LYS A 552 14.73 -2.07 -16.73
CA LYS A 552 13.61 -2.89 -16.27
C LYS A 552 14.00 -3.79 -15.10
N PHE A 553 13.00 -4.26 -14.37
CA PHE A 553 13.20 -5.20 -13.27
C PHE A 553 13.64 -6.58 -13.80
N LEU A 554 14.72 -7.12 -13.24
CA LEU A 554 15.35 -8.35 -13.75
C LEU A 554 15.19 -9.57 -12.84
N HIS A 555 15.25 -9.38 -11.52
CA HIS A 555 15.24 -10.49 -10.57
C HIS A 555 14.91 -10.00 -9.16
N PHE A 556 14.36 -10.89 -8.34
CA PHE A 556 14.31 -10.68 -6.89
C PHE A 556 15.69 -10.84 -6.26
N THR A 557 15.99 -9.96 -5.30
CA THR A 557 17.13 -10.08 -4.37
C THR A 557 16.64 -10.51 -2.99
N ASP A 558 17.56 -10.92 -2.11
CA ASP A 558 17.24 -11.31 -0.72
C ASP A 558 16.50 -10.19 0.02
N PHE A 559 16.90 -8.94 -0.21
CA PHE A 559 16.23 -7.80 0.38
C PHE A 559 14.77 -7.70 -0.07
N ILE A 560 14.49 -7.78 -1.38
CA ILE A 560 13.11 -7.73 -1.90
C ILE A 560 12.29 -8.89 -1.33
N VAL A 561 12.83 -10.11 -1.39
CA VAL A 561 12.18 -11.31 -0.85
C VAL A 561 11.83 -11.12 0.62
N SER A 562 12.77 -10.65 1.44
CA SER A 562 12.54 -10.44 2.87
C SER A 562 11.40 -9.44 3.14
N LYS A 563 11.31 -8.36 2.35
CA LYS A 563 10.25 -7.35 2.49
C LYS A 563 8.90 -7.86 1.99
N VAL A 564 8.87 -8.61 0.89
CA VAL A 564 7.65 -9.23 0.38
C VAL A 564 7.13 -10.28 1.35
N ILE A 565 8.00 -11.07 2.00
CA ILE A 565 7.60 -12.02 3.05
C ILE A 565 7.03 -11.26 4.26
N ALA A 566 7.72 -10.23 4.75
CA ALA A 566 7.31 -9.49 5.94
C ALA A 566 5.99 -8.70 5.76
N TYR A 567 5.84 -8.03 4.61
CA TYR A 567 4.82 -7.00 4.37
C TYR A 567 3.91 -7.26 3.16
N GLY A 568 4.17 -8.27 2.34
CA GLY A 568 3.32 -8.60 1.21
C GLY A 568 1.94 -9.13 1.62
N LYS A 569 1.10 -9.30 0.61
CA LYS A 569 -0.16 -10.05 0.69
C LYS A 569 -0.13 -11.12 -0.40
N SER A 570 -0.31 -12.38 -0.03
CA SER A 570 -0.34 -13.52 -0.95
C SER A 570 -1.30 -13.30 -2.12
N ASP A 571 -2.51 -12.79 -1.85
CA ASP A 571 -3.50 -12.47 -2.87
C ASP A 571 -3.01 -11.43 -3.89
N ASP A 572 -2.30 -10.40 -3.43
CA ASP A 572 -1.77 -9.36 -4.31
C ASP A 572 -0.64 -9.92 -5.17
N ILE A 573 0.25 -10.75 -4.60
CA ILE A 573 1.31 -11.44 -5.35
C ILE A 573 0.71 -12.32 -6.45
N ILE A 574 -0.29 -13.15 -6.11
CA ILE A 574 -0.99 -14.04 -7.04
C ILE A 574 -1.71 -13.22 -8.13
N ARG A 575 -2.42 -12.16 -7.74
CA ARG A 575 -3.16 -11.27 -8.64
C ARG A 575 -2.24 -10.62 -9.65
N TYR A 576 -1.14 -10.01 -9.21
CA TYR A 576 -0.22 -9.33 -10.12
C TYR A 576 0.53 -10.32 -11.01
N LYS A 577 0.93 -11.50 -10.50
CA LYS A 577 1.51 -12.56 -11.34
C LYS A 577 0.59 -12.89 -12.53
N LYS A 578 -0.69 -13.13 -12.24
CA LYS A 578 -1.69 -13.48 -13.24
C LYS A 578 -1.93 -12.32 -14.21
N ARG A 579 -2.09 -11.10 -13.70
CA ARG A 579 -2.31 -9.88 -14.50
C ARG A 579 -1.24 -9.68 -15.57
N TYR A 580 0.03 -9.87 -15.22
CA TYR A 580 1.16 -9.63 -16.11
C TYR A 580 1.67 -10.90 -16.82
N GLY A 581 0.92 -12.01 -16.75
CA GLY A 581 1.28 -13.25 -17.45
C GLY A 581 2.60 -13.88 -17.02
N ILE A 582 3.07 -13.61 -15.80
CA ILE A 582 4.38 -14.07 -15.33
C ILE A 582 4.32 -15.56 -14.95
N LYS A 583 5.17 -16.39 -15.56
CA LYS A 583 5.30 -17.80 -15.20
C LYS A 583 6.13 -17.98 -13.93
N LYS A 584 7.40 -17.55 -13.99
CA LYS A 584 8.36 -17.55 -12.89
C LYS A 584 9.21 -16.26 -12.93
N ILE A 585 9.76 -15.88 -11.78
CA ILE A 585 10.63 -14.71 -11.59
C ILE A 585 12.02 -15.19 -11.22
N LYS A 586 13.04 -14.69 -11.91
CA LYS A 586 14.44 -14.98 -11.55
C LYS A 586 14.74 -14.48 -10.13
N TYR A 587 15.48 -15.28 -9.37
CA TYR A 587 15.94 -14.93 -8.02
C TYR A 587 17.46 -15.03 -7.95
N VAL A 588 18.10 -14.03 -7.34
CA VAL A 588 19.55 -13.99 -7.10
C VAL A 588 19.75 -13.78 -5.60
N SER A 589 20.35 -14.78 -4.96
CA SER A 589 20.76 -14.72 -3.55
C SER A 589 22.07 -13.94 -3.44
N ASP A 590 22.22 -13.14 -2.38
CA ASP A 590 23.49 -12.47 -2.08
C ASP A 590 24.51 -13.46 -1.44
N LYS A 591 24.05 -14.68 -1.11
CA LYS A 591 24.84 -15.75 -0.48
C LYS A 591 24.90 -17.00 -1.35
N ASP A 592 25.96 -17.79 -1.17
CA ASP A 592 26.11 -19.11 -1.82
C ASP A 592 25.01 -20.11 -1.44
N SER A 593 24.38 -19.96 -0.26
CA SER A 593 23.21 -20.73 0.15
C SER A 593 21.90 -20.04 -0.24
N SER A 594 20.85 -20.83 -0.46
CA SER A 594 19.52 -20.33 -0.83
C SER A 594 18.83 -19.69 0.38
N PHE A 595 19.00 -18.38 0.56
CA PHE A 595 18.41 -17.60 1.67
C PHE A 595 16.90 -17.85 1.83
N LEU A 596 16.17 -18.00 0.72
CA LEU A 596 14.74 -18.30 0.74
C LEU A 596 14.41 -19.69 1.32
N VAL A 597 15.22 -20.72 1.05
CA VAL A 597 15.07 -22.05 1.67
C VAL A 597 15.26 -21.93 3.18
N ASP A 598 16.31 -21.23 3.61
CA ASP A 598 16.58 -21.01 5.03
C ASP A 598 15.43 -20.27 5.71
N GLN A 599 14.84 -19.24 5.09
CA GLN A 599 13.70 -18.51 5.66
C GLN A 599 12.49 -19.42 5.93
N ILE A 600 12.15 -20.31 5.00
CA ILE A 600 11.00 -21.21 5.16
C ILE A 600 11.27 -22.26 6.22
N LYS A 601 12.47 -22.84 6.22
CA LYS A 601 12.87 -23.77 7.27
C LYS A 601 12.79 -23.13 8.65
N GLN A 602 13.27 -21.90 8.81
CA GLN A 602 13.17 -21.18 10.08
C GLN A 602 11.72 -20.91 10.51
N LEU A 603 10.82 -20.59 9.56
CA LEU A 603 9.39 -20.44 9.85
C LEU A 603 8.76 -21.74 10.34
N VAL A 604 9.00 -22.85 9.64
CA VAL A 604 8.47 -24.18 9.97
C VAL A 604 9.01 -24.65 11.32
N ASP A 605 10.33 -24.61 11.51
CA ASP A 605 11.01 -25.05 12.74
C ASP A 605 10.58 -24.23 13.96
N SER A 606 10.21 -22.96 13.76
CA SER A 606 9.77 -22.08 14.84
C SER A 606 8.34 -22.34 15.31
N TYR A 607 7.50 -23.05 14.54
CA TYR A 607 6.07 -23.19 14.85
C TYR A 607 5.83 -23.84 16.22
N ILE A 608 6.39 -25.04 16.46
CA ILE A 608 6.20 -25.78 17.71
C ILE A 608 6.72 -24.96 18.89
N PHE A 609 7.89 -24.34 18.73
CA PHE A 609 8.46 -23.48 19.75
C PHE A 609 7.54 -22.30 20.08
N LEU A 610 6.92 -21.65 19.09
CA LEU A 610 6.00 -20.55 19.32
C LEU A 610 4.71 -21.01 19.99
N GLU A 611 4.16 -22.17 19.59
CA GLU A 611 2.99 -22.78 20.25
C GLU A 611 3.26 -23.01 21.74
N ASP A 612 4.40 -23.62 22.07
CA ASP A 612 4.81 -23.89 23.45
C ASP A 612 5.09 -22.59 24.23
N TRP A 613 5.84 -21.66 23.62
CA TRP A 613 6.23 -20.41 24.29
C TRP A 613 5.02 -19.55 24.63
N ILE A 614 4.11 -19.35 23.67
CA ILE A 614 2.91 -18.53 23.86
C ILE A 614 1.98 -19.19 24.88
N GLY A 615 1.79 -20.51 24.80
CA GLY A 615 0.99 -21.27 25.77
C GLY A 615 1.51 -21.15 27.21
N GLN A 616 2.83 -21.02 27.40
CA GLN A 616 3.45 -20.87 28.72
C GLN A 616 3.50 -19.43 29.23
N ASN A 617 3.75 -18.45 28.36
CA ASN A 617 4.07 -17.07 28.77
C ASN A 617 2.89 -16.09 28.68
N LYS A 618 1.74 -16.47 28.08
CA LYS A 618 0.53 -15.65 27.95
C LYS A 618 0.82 -14.17 27.64
N THR A 619 1.14 -13.86 26.39
CA THR A 619 1.45 -12.49 25.94
C THR A 619 0.19 -11.71 25.59
N ASP A 620 0.13 -10.41 25.89
CA ASP A 620 -0.99 -9.51 25.57
C ASP A 620 -1.36 -9.52 24.06
N GLY A 621 -0.36 -9.70 23.19
CA GLY A 621 -0.48 -9.68 21.74
C GLY A 621 -0.35 -11.05 21.07
N GLU A 622 -0.80 -12.12 21.73
CA GLU A 622 -0.78 -13.48 21.18
C GLU A 622 -1.37 -13.53 19.76
N ASP A 623 -2.56 -12.95 19.56
CA ASP A 623 -3.25 -12.96 18.28
C ASP A 623 -2.42 -12.29 17.18
N GLU A 624 -1.69 -11.21 17.49
CA GLU A 624 -0.87 -10.49 16.50
C GLU A 624 0.39 -11.24 16.12
N ILE A 625 0.97 -11.98 17.06
CA ILE A 625 2.10 -12.87 16.74
C ILE A 625 1.63 -13.90 15.71
N TRP A 626 0.46 -14.51 15.92
CA TRP A 626 -0.08 -15.50 14.99
C TRP A 626 -0.52 -14.90 13.67
N ILE A 627 -1.21 -13.75 13.67
CA ILE A 627 -1.57 -13.04 12.42
C ILE A 627 -0.29 -12.73 11.61
N ARG A 628 0.77 -12.27 12.26
CA ARG A 628 2.05 -11.97 11.60
C ARG A 628 2.71 -13.25 11.07
N TYR A 629 2.77 -14.30 11.88
CA TYR A 629 3.32 -15.60 11.49
C TYR A 629 2.61 -16.17 10.27
N LYS A 630 1.27 -16.26 10.32
CA LYS A 630 0.42 -16.78 9.24
C LYS A 630 0.65 -16.02 7.94
N ARG A 631 0.69 -14.69 8.01
CA ARG A 631 0.97 -13.84 6.85
C ARG A 631 2.36 -14.09 6.27
N MET A 632 3.40 -14.09 7.10
CA MET A 632 4.77 -14.34 6.67
C MET A 632 4.92 -15.73 6.04
N PHE A 633 4.31 -16.75 6.64
CA PHE A 633 4.28 -18.10 6.09
C PHE A 633 3.57 -18.16 4.74
N SER A 634 2.38 -17.55 4.63
CA SER A 634 1.63 -17.49 3.37
C SER A 634 2.41 -16.79 2.26
N ASN A 635 2.99 -15.63 2.57
CA ASN A 635 3.82 -14.90 1.63
C ASN A 635 5.05 -15.71 1.21
N ALA A 636 5.74 -16.38 2.14
CA ALA A 636 6.93 -17.17 1.83
C ALA A 636 6.63 -18.34 0.88
N VAL A 637 5.55 -19.10 1.14
CA VAL A 637 5.13 -20.21 0.27
C VAL A 637 4.74 -19.70 -1.12
N VAL A 638 4.00 -18.58 -1.20
CA VAL A 638 3.63 -17.98 -2.49
C VAL A 638 4.84 -17.43 -3.24
N VAL A 639 5.82 -16.83 -2.55
CA VAL A 639 7.07 -16.35 -3.16
C VAL A 639 7.85 -17.51 -3.78
N VAL A 640 8.04 -18.63 -3.08
CA VAL A 640 8.67 -19.84 -3.66
C VAL A 640 7.92 -20.35 -4.89
N SER A 641 6.59 -20.28 -4.84
CA SER A 641 5.75 -20.73 -5.94
C SER A 641 6.01 -19.95 -7.23
N ILE A 642 6.45 -18.69 -7.14
CA ILE A 642 6.70 -17.83 -8.29
C ILE A 642 8.18 -17.63 -8.62
N THR A 643 9.11 -18.00 -7.75
CA THR A 643 10.55 -17.87 -8.02
C THR A 643 11.11 -19.05 -8.82
N GLU A 644 12.13 -18.77 -9.64
CA GLU A 644 12.98 -19.78 -10.26
C GLU A 644 13.96 -20.31 -9.22
N MET A 645 13.92 -21.62 -8.96
CA MET A 645 14.75 -22.29 -7.96
C MET A 645 15.13 -23.69 -8.44
N PRO A 646 16.25 -24.26 -7.95
CA PRO A 646 16.58 -25.67 -8.19
C PRO A 646 15.47 -26.60 -7.70
N SER A 647 15.19 -27.66 -8.47
CA SER A 647 14.18 -28.66 -8.07
C SER A 647 14.47 -29.28 -6.71
N SER A 648 15.75 -29.47 -6.34
CA SER A 648 16.17 -29.96 -5.03
C SER A 648 15.70 -29.05 -3.89
N ASP A 649 15.80 -27.73 -4.07
CA ASP A 649 15.41 -26.74 -3.07
C ASP A 649 13.89 -26.72 -2.90
N ILE A 650 13.16 -26.80 -4.01
CA ILE A 650 11.68 -26.87 -4.01
C ILE A 650 11.21 -28.14 -3.29
N ASP A 651 11.87 -29.28 -3.54
CA ASP A 651 11.55 -30.56 -2.90
C ASP A 651 11.85 -30.54 -1.38
N LEU A 652 12.97 -29.93 -0.97
CA LEU A 652 13.28 -29.72 0.46
C LEU A 652 12.23 -28.85 1.15
N ILE A 653 11.87 -27.72 0.54
CA ILE A 653 10.81 -26.83 1.05
C ILE A 653 9.48 -27.58 1.17
N ALA A 654 9.13 -28.39 0.17
CA ALA A 654 7.93 -29.20 0.18
C ALA A 654 7.91 -30.21 1.34
N LEU A 655 9.04 -30.87 1.63
CA LEU A 655 9.17 -31.77 2.76
C LEU A 655 9.06 -31.05 4.11
N ASP A 656 9.61 -29.84 4.24
CA ASP A 656 9.47 -29.02 5.44
C ASP A 656 8.00 -28.60 5.64
N ILE A 657 7.30 -28.16 4.57
CA ILE A 657 5.86 -27.86 4.62
C ILE A 657 5.06 -29.09 5.05
N LEU A 658 5.39 -30.29 4.55
CA LEU A 658 4.71 -31.52 4.96
C LEU A 658 4.89 -31.83 6.45
N GLN A 659 6.07 -31.60 7.01
CA GLN A 659 6.30 -31.76 8.45
C GLN A 659 5.49 -30.75 9.25
N PHE A 660 5.47 -29.50 8.80
CA PHE A 660 4.65 -28.44 9.40
C PHE A 660 3.16 -28.80 9.43
N LEU A 661 2.60 -29.29 8.31
CA LEU A 661 1.18 -29.64 8.22
C LEU A 661 0.78 -30.69 9.27
N LYS A 662 1.67 -31.62 9.62
CA LYS A 662 1.39 -32.66 10.63
C LYS A 662 1.27 -32.14 12.06
N VAL A 663 1.86 -30.98 12.36
CA VAL A 663 1.91 -30.42 13.72
C VAL A 663 1.08 -29.15 13.89
N GLN A 664 0.77 -28.45 12.79
CA GLN A 664 0.04 -27.19 12.83
C GLN A 664 -1.42 -27.40 13.30
N LYS A 665 -1.91 -26.48 14.15
CA LYS A 665 -3.29 -26.48 14.66
C LYS A 665 -4.00 -25.14 14.52
N ARG A 666 -3.27 -24.08 14.13
CA ARG A 666 -3.76 -22.69 14.18
C ARG A 666 -4.12 -22.11 12.81
N LEU A 667 -3.65 -22.69 11.71
CA LEU A 667 -4.01 -22.21 10.38
C LEU A 667 -5.30 -22.91 9.95
N HIS A 668 -6.30 -22.12 9.58
CA HIS A 668 -7.58 -22.63 9.11
C HIS A 668 -7.49 -23.05 7.64
N ASP A 669 -8.43 -23.90 7.23
CA ASP A 669 -8.45 -24.50 5.89
C ASP A 669 -8.56 -23.45 4.78
N HIS A 670 -9.39 -22.42 5.00
CA HIS A 670 -9.54 -21.30 4.07
C HIS A 670 -8.25 -20.46 3.92
N GLU A 671 -7.30 -20.56 4.87
CA GLU A 671 -5.99 -19.90 4.78
C GLU A 671 -4.97 -20.83 4.09
N LEU A 672 -4.97 -22.13 4.41
CA LEU A 672 -4.01 -23.11 3.89
C LEU A 672 -4.31 -23.53 2.44
N ALA A 673 -5.55 -23.86 2.13
CA ALA A 673 -5.92 -24.48 0.87
C ALA A 673 -5.57 -23.60 -0.35
N PRO A 674 -5.88 -22.28 -0.39
CA PRO A 674 -5.53 -21.44 -1.53
C PRO A 674 -4.02 -21.33 -1.74
N MET A 675 -3.27 -21.16 -0.65
CA MET A 675 -1.81 -21.02 -0.66
C MET A 675 -1.13 -22.32 -1.14
N LEU A 676 -1.51 -23.47 -0.58
CA LEU A 676 -0.94 -24.77 -0.97
C LEU A 676 -1.35 -25.16 -2.38
N SER A 677 -2.59 -24.87 -2.78
CA SER A 677 -3.06 -25.11 -4.15
C SER A 677 -2.23 -24.30 -5.13
N PHE A 678 -1.97 -23.03 -4.81
CA PHE A 678 -1.12 -22.18 -5.61
C PHE A 678 0.32 -22.71 -5.68
N PHE A 679 0.88 -23.18 -4.56
CA PHE A 679 2.19 -23.83 -4.52
C PHE A 679 2.23 -25.04 -5.46
N LEU A 680 1.41 -26.05 -5.21
CA LEU A 680 1.39 -27.29 -5.99
C LEU A 680 1.12 -27.04 -7.48
N THR A 681 0.25 -26.11 -7.82
CA THR A 681 -0.02 -25.74 -9.24
C THR A 681 1.24 -25.26 -9.95
N ASN A 682 2.09 -24.48 -9.27
CA ASN A 682 3.28 -23.86 -9.87
C ASN A 682 4.58 -24.62 -9.62
N THR A 683 4.61 -25.57 -8.66
CA THR A 683 5.84 -26.28 -8.26
C THR A 683 5.80 -27.79 -8.47
N SER A 684 4.63 -28.41 -8.68
CA SER A 684 4.49 -29.88 -8.74
C SER A 684 5.40 -30.57 -9.76
N LEU A 685 5.68 -29.95 -10.91
CA LEU A 685 6.58 -30.52 -11.92
C LEU A 685 8.03 -30.65 -11.44
N PHE A 686 8.43 -29.90 -10.42
CA PHE A 686 9.78 -29.89 -9.85
C PHE A 686 9.92 -30.78 -8.61
N LEU A 687 8.81 -31.30 -8.05
CA LEU A 687 8.84 -32.18 -6.88
C LEU A 687 9.26 -33.60 -7.26
N THR A 688 9.80 -34.39 -6.35
CA THR A 688 9.96 -35.82 -6.59
C THR A 688 8.61 -36.55 -6.54
N GLU A 689 8.52 -37.74 -7.15
CA GLU A 689 7.31 -38.56 -7.06
C GLU A 689 6.98 -38.93 -5.60
N GLU A 690 8.00 -39.28 -4.83
CA GLU A 690 7.89 -39.57 -3.39
C GLU A 690 7.30 -38.38 -2.61
N THR A 691 7.75 -37.16 -2.87
CA THR A 691 7.23 -35.96 -2.21
C THR A 691 5.76 -35.70 -2.57
N VAL A 692 5.38 -35.90 -3.84
CA VAL A 692 3.97 -35.80 -4.27
C VAL A 692 3.11 -36.85 -3.55
N GLN A 693 3.56 -38.11 -3.48
CA GLN A 693 2.87 -39.17 -2.75
C GLN A 693 2.69 -38.80 -1.27
N LYS A 694 3.74 -38.27 -0.61
CA LYS A 694 3.64 -37.81 0.79
C LYS A 694 2.62 -36.69 0.98
N PHE A 695 2.43 -35.80 0.00
CA PHE A 695 1.33 -34.81 0.02
C PHE A 695 -0.03 -35.48 -0.01
N PHE A 696 -0.26 -36.47 -0.89
CA PHE A 696 -1.51 -37.24 -0.89
C PHE A 696 -1.76 -37.86 0.47
N HIS A 697 -0.84 -38.68 0.96
CA HIS A 697 -1.02 -39.39 2.23
C HIS A 697 -1.27 -38.42 3.39
N THR A 698 -0.58 -37.28 3.43
CA THR A 698 -0.75 -36.28 4.48
C THR A 698 -2.13 -35.64 4.41
N LEU A 699 -2.55 -35.13 3.24
CA LEU A 699 -3.84 -34.43 3.10
C LEU A 699 -5.04 -35.34 3.34
N TYR A 700 -4.99 -36.59 2.87
CA TYR A 700 -6.06 -37.58 3.11
C TYR A 700 -6.14 -38.02 4.58
N SER A 701 -5.00 -38.02 5.30
CA SER A 701 -4.94 -38.43 6.71
C SER A 701 -5.32 -37.34 7.70
N MET A 702 -5.45 -36.08 7.28
CA MET A 702 -5.84 -34.97 8.17
C MET A 702 -7.32 -35.09 8.56
N GLU A 703 -7.61 -35.09 9.86
CA GLU A 703 -8.97 -35.10 10.39
C GLU A 703 -9.62 -33.72 10.24
N ASN A 704 -10.94 -33.67 9.94
CA ASN A 704 -11.79 -32.46 9.97
C ASN A 704 -11.51 -31.33 8.95
N VAL A 705 -10.98 -31.63 7.77
CA VAL A 705 -10.75 -30.59 6.75
C VAL A 705 -11.41 -30.87 5.40
N GLU A 706 -12.15 -29.88 4.89
CA GLU A 706 -12.67 -29.82 3.52
C GLU A 706 -11.58 -29.24 2.58
N TYR A 707 -10.62 -30.08 2.18
CA TYR A 707 -9.53 -29.69 1.26
C TYR A 707 -9.90 -29.83 -0.22
N GLY A 708 -11.18 -29.84 -0.61
CA GLY A 708 -11.59 -30.25 -1.96
C GLY A 708 -10.86 -29.55 -3.10
N GLN A 709 -10.71 -28.22 -3.03
CA GLN A 709 -9.92 -27.46 -4.02
C GLN A 709 -8.44 -27.87 -4.04
N LEU A 710 -7.84 -28.15 -2.88
CA LEU A 710 -6.45 -28.55 -2.76
C LEU A 710 -6.21 -29.98 -3.25
N LEU A 711 -7.11 -30.91 -2.91
CA LEU A 711 -7.09 -32.29 -3.40
C LEU A 711 -7.26 -32.34 -4.90
N HIS A 712 -8.21 -31.57 -5.46
CA HIS A 712 -8.39 -31.45 -6.90
C HIS A 712 -7.16 -30.85 -7.60
N THR A 713 -6.54 -29.83 -6.98
CA THR A 713 -5.29 -29.23 -7.50
C THR A 713 -4.16 -30.25 -7.52
N LEU A 714 -4.02 -31.03 -6.45
CA LEU A 714 -3.02 -32.07 -6.35
C LEU A 714 -3.30 -33.21 -7.36
N ALA A 715 -4.55 -33.63 -7.51
CA ALA A 715 -4.97 -34.58 -8.54
C ALA A 715 -4.58 -34.09 -9.95
N ASN A 716 -4.86 -32.83 -10.28
CA ASN A 716 -4.46 -32.27 -11.57
C ASN A 716 -2.94 -32.22 -11.76
N ALA A 717 -2.18 -31.92 -10.70
CA ALA A 717 -0.73 -31.98 -10.72
C ALA A 717 -0.21 -33.42 -10.98
N THR A 718 -0.86 -34.41 -10.40
CA THR A 718 -0.51 -35.84 -10.50
C THR A 718 -0.89 -36.45 -11.84
N LYS A 719 -2.06 -36.10 -12.39
CA LYS A 719 -2.50 -36.46 -13.75
C LYS A 719 -1.45 -36.07 -14.79
N LYS A 720 -0.90 -34.86 -14.68
CA LYS A 720 0.16 -34.37 -15.58
C LYS A 720 1.46 -35.19 -15.52
N ARG A 721 1.70 -35.92 -14.42
CA ARG A 721 2.92 -36.71 -14.19
C ARG A 721 2.69 -38.21 -14.30
N ASN A 722 1.44 -38.65 -14.43
CA ASN A 722 1.05 -40.06 -14.39
C ASN A 722 1.57 -40.79 -13.13
N THR A 723 1.64 -40.07 -12.01
CA THR A 723 2.10 -40.62 -10.72
C THR A 723 1.06 -41.56 -10.16
N LYS A 724 1.52 -42.71 -9.68
CA LYS A 724 0.68 -43.73 -9.07
C LYS A 724 0.74 -43.64 -7.54
N LEU A 725 -0.35 -43.99 -6.86
CA LEU A 725 -0.45 -44.00 -5.41
C LEU A 725 -0.57 -45.43 -4.90
N ASP A 726 0.32 -45.78 -3.98
CA ASP A 726 0.27 -47.04 -3.25
C ASP A 726 -0.17 -46.73 -1.81
N PHE A 727 -1.22 -47.40 -1.33
CA PHE A 727 -1.69 -47.28 0.04
C PHE A 727 -1.33 -48.54 0.82
N SER A 728 -0.79 -48.38 2.03
CA SER A 728 -0.75 -49.49 2.97
C SER A 728 -2.18 -49.84 3.42
N ALA A 729 -2.42 -51.11 3.77
CA ALA A 729 -3.74 -51.55 4.26
C ALA A 729 -4.26 -50.71 5.44
N ARG A 730 -3.36 -50.20 6.29
CA ARG A 730 -3.71 -49.33 7.42
C ARG A 730 -4.14 -47.93 6.98
N GLU A 731 -3.47 -47.36 5.98
CA GLU A 731 -3.83 -46.05 5.42
C GLU A 731 -5.15 -46.14 4.67
N TRP A 732 -5.36 -47.21 3.90
CA TRP A 732 -6.62 -47.46 3.22
C TRP A 732 -7.79 -47.60 4.20
N GLU A 733 -7.63 -48.39 5.27
CA GLU A 733 -8.71 -48.56 6.25
C GLU A 733 -9.09 -47.23 6.93
N ARG A 734 -8.11 -46.35 7.19
CA ARG A 734 -8.41 -44.99 7.70
C ARG A 734 -9.16 -44.15 6.69
N PHE A 735 -8.74 -44.18 5.43
CA PHE A 735 -9.42 -43.48 4.34
C PHE A 735 -10.87 -43.96 4.21
N ARG A 736 -11.06 -45.28 4.15
CA ARG A 736 -12.36 -45.95 4.07
C ARG A 736 -13.29 -45.52 5.20
N MET A 737 -12.82 -45.56 6.43
CA MET A 737 -13.56 -45.15 7.62
C MET A 737 -13.90 -43.65 7.66
N LYS A 738 -13.27 -42.82 6.83
CA LYS A 738 -13.56 -41.39 6.73
C LYS A 738 -14.46 -41.07 5.53
N TYR A 739 -14.12 -41.56 4.34
CA TYR A 739 -14.73 -41.13 3.08
C TYR A 739 -15.79 -42.09 2.55
N LEU A 740 -15.64 -43.39 2.81
CA LEU A 740 -16.58 -44.42 2.33
C LEU A 740 -17.58 -44.78 3.44
N THR A 741 -18.10 -43.77 4.13
CA THR A 741 -19.04 -43.94 5.25
C THR A 741 -20.45 -43.46 4.92
N ASP A 742 -21.40 -43.99 5.69
CA ASP A 742 -22.84 -43.69 5.64
C ASP A 742 -23.43 -43.64 4.22
N ILE A 743 -23.89 -44.79 3.75
CA ILE A 743 -24.56 -44.94 2.44
C ILE A 743 -25.85 -44.10 2.35
N LYS A 744 -26.44 -43.67 3.47
CA LYS A 744 -27.75 -42.99 3.47
C LYS A 744 -27.69 -41.46 3.48
N SER A 745 -26.54 -40.86 3.77
CA SER A 745 -26.35 -39.40 3.75
C SER A 745 -26.37 -38.80 2.33
N TYR A 746 -26.46 -37.48 2.20
CA TYR A 746 -26.18 -36.80 0.92
C TYR A 746 -24.66 -36.73 0.70
N LEU A 747 -24.18 -36.96 -0.53
CA LEU A 747 -22.78 -36.74 -0.91
C LEU A 747 -22.70 -35.49 -1.79
N SER A 748 -21.81 -34.55 -1.47
CA SER A 748 -21.58 -33.40 -2.33
C SER A 748 -20.84 -33.82 -3.62
N GLU A 749 -21.08 -33.10 -4.71
CA GLU A 749 -20.36 -33.28 -5.99
C GLU A 749 -18.83 -33.23 -5.80
N GLU A 750 -18.34 -32.28 -5.00
CA GLU A 750 -16.92 -32.14 -4.69
C GLU A 750 -16.32 -33.42 -4.11
N LYS A 751 -17.03 -34.10 -3.20
CA LYS A 751 -16.58 -35.36 -2.61
C LYS A 751 -16.58 -36.50 -3.63
N VAL A 752 -17.53 -36.51 -4.57
CA VAL A 752 -17.52 -37.49 -5.67
C VAL A 752 -16.30 -37.27 -6.55
N ASP A 753 -16.03 -36.03 -6.95
CA ASP A 753 -14.88 -35.72 -7.77
C ASP A 753 -13.55 -36.05 -7.07
N GLU A 754 -13.44 -35.81 -5.76
CA GLU A 754 -12.29 -36.28 -4.95
C GLU A 754 -12.11 -37.81 -5.01
N LEU A 755 -13.21 -38.56 -4.84
CA LEU A 755 -13.19 -40.03 -4.89
C LEU A 755 -12.80 -40.55 -6.28
N LEU A 756 -13.31 -39.91 -7.34
CA LEU A 756 -12.99 -40.27 -8.72
C LEU A 756 -11.55 -39.90 -9.09
N ASP A 757 -11.08 -38.74 -8.63
CA ASP A 757 -9.68 -38.36 -8.75
C ASP A 757 -8.79 -39.39 -8.06
N LEU A 758 -9.12 -39.81 -6.84
CA LEU A 758 -8.37 -40.84 -6.12
C LEU A 758 -8.40 -42.20 -6.84
N HIS A 759 -9.57 -42.65 -7.30
CA HIS A 759 -9.74 -43.89 -8.05
C HIS A 759 -8.83 -43.96 -9.29
N TYR A 760 -8.54 -42.82 -9.92
CA TYR A 760 -7.66 -42.76 -11.09
C TYR A 760 -6.18 -43.03 -10.74
N PHE A 761 -5.72 -42.68 -9.54
CA PHE A 761 -4.29 -42.79 -9.17
C PHE A 761 -3.92 -44.05 -8.38
N ILE A 762 -4.88 -44.69 -7.72
CA ILE A 762 -4.65 -45.90 -6.94
C ILE A 762 -4.19 -47.04 -7.85
N THR A 763 -3.18 -47.80 -7.41
CA THR A 763 -2.70 -49.00 -8.12
C THR A 763 -3.45 -50.26 -7.77
N ASP A 764 -3.93 -50.39 -6.54
CA ASP A 764 -4.66 -51.57 -6.05
C ASP A 764 -6.08 -51.61 -6.62
N GLU A 765 -6.34 -52.58 -7.48
CA GLU A 765 -7.66 -52.77 -8.11
C GLU A 765 -8.78 -53.07 -7.10
N ASN A 766 -8.48 -53.64 -5.94
CA ASN A 766 -9.51 -53.89 -4.92
C ASN A 766 -10.00 -52.56 -4.32
N TYR A 767 -9.08 -51.65 -4.02
CA TYR A 767 -9.40 -50.33 -3.49
C TYR A 767 -10.14 -49.46 -4.52
N ARG A 768 -9.74 -49.56 -5.80
CA ARG A 768 -10.47 -48.92 -6.91
C ARG A 768 -11.90 -49.44 -7.01
N THR A 769 -12.08 -50.76 -6.96
CA THR A 769 -13.39 -51.41 -7.01
C THR A 769 -14.25 -50.97 -5.82
N GLU A 770 -13.68 -50.89 -4.62
CA GLU A 770 -14.40 -50.46 -3.42
C GLU A 770 -14.94 -49.02 -3.52
N ILE A 771 -14.20 -48.08 -4.13
CA ILE A 771 -14.69 -46.72 -4.39
C ILE A 771 -15.90 -46.76 -5.34
N ILE A 772 -15.79 -47.50 -6.44
CA ILE A 772 -16.84 -47.56 -7.45
C ILE A 772 -18.09 -48.24 -6.89
N ASP A 773 -17.94 -49.35 -6.16
CA ASP A 773 -19.04 -50.06 -5.50
C ASP A 773 -19.73 -49.17 -4.46
N PHE A 774 -18.97 -48.36 -3.73
CA PHE A 774 -19.53 -47.37 -2.81
C PHE A 774 -20.35 -46.33 -3.57
N LEU A 775 -19.81 -45.72 -4.64
CA LEU A 775 -20.51 -44.71 -5.43
C LEU A 775 -21.76 -45.27 -6.13
N ASP A 776 -21.69 -46.49 -6.67
CA ASP A 776 -22.84 -47.19 -7.27
C ASP A 776 -23.92 -47.51 -6.23
N THR A 777 -23.53 -48.03 -5.07
CA THR A 777 -24.46 -48.28 -3.96
C THR A 777 -25.07 -46.96 -3.45
N LYS A 778 -24.29 -45.88 -3.44
CA LYS A 778 -24.73 -44.56 -2.98
C LYS A 778 -25.79 -44.00 -3.91
N ILE A 779 -25.53 -43.93 -5.22
CA ILE A 779 -26.48 -43.38 -6.19
C ILE A 779 -27.79 -44.18 -6.24
N LYS A 780 -27.74 -45.49 -6.00
CA LYS A 780 -28.92 -46.36 -5.89
C LYS A 780 -29.80 -46.07 -4.67
N ASN A 781 -29.20 -45.58 -3.57
CA ASN A 781 -29.91 -45.29 -2.32
C ASN A 781 -30.31 -43.82 -2.18
N CYS A 782 -29.48 -42.90 -2.70
CA CYS A 782 -29.69 -41.46 -2.67
C CYS A 782 -29.33 -40.90 -4.05
N PHE A 783 -30.33 -40.86 -4.93
CA PHE A 783 -30.15 -40.45 -6.32
C PHE A 783 -29.89 -38.95 -6.43
N ASP A 784 -28.88 -38.60 -7.22
CA ASP A 784 -28.51 -37.24 -7.62
C ASP A 784 -28.13 -37.28 -9.10
N GLY A 785 -28.84 -36.51 -9.93
CA GLY A 785 -28.70 -36.55 -11.38
C GLY A 785 -27.29 -36.19 -11.87
N ASN A 786 -26.62 -35.23 -11.22
CA ASN A 786 -25.32 -34.71 -11.65
C ASN A 786 -24.23 -35.73 -11.35
N ILE A 787 -24.31 -36.35 -10.16
CA ILE A 787 -23.42 -37.45 -9.78
C ILE A 787 -23.61 -38.63 -10.75
N TYR A 788 -24.86 -39.02 -11.02
CA TYR A 788 -25.16 -40.11 -11.96
C TYR A 788 -24.60 -39.83 -13.35
N TYR A 789 -24.84 -38.64 -13.88
CA TYR A 789 -24.29 -38.18 -15.16
C TYR A 789 -22.76 -38.31 -15.21
N SER A 790 -22.06 -37.76 -14.22
CA SER A 790 -20.59 -37.79 -14.12
C SER A 790 -20.05 -39.23 -14.10
N LEU A 791 -20.69 -40.13 -13.33
CA LEU A 791 -20.28 -41.53 -13.22
C LEU A 791 -20.50 -42.34 -14.51
N VAL A 792 -21.63 -42.14 -15.18
CA VAL A 792 -21.96 -42.86 -16.42
C VAL A 792 -21.10 -42.37 -17.58
N ILE A 793 -20.98 -41.05 -17.76
CA ILE A 793 -20.20 -40.46 -18.86
C ILE A 793 -18.72 -40.82 -18.77
N LYS A 794 -18.16 -40.84 -17.57
CA LYS A 794 -16.77 -41.27 -17.34
C LYS A 794 -16.59 -42.80 -17.38
N GLY A 795 -17.67 -43.57 -17.54
CA GLY A 795 -17.64 -45.03 -17.64
C GLY A 795 -17.36 -45.75 -16.31
N HIS A 796 -17.58 -45.10 -15.17
CA HIS A 796 -17.34 -45.67 -13.84
C HIS A 796 -18.46 -46.62 -13.41
N ILE A 797 -19.70 -46.33 -13.78
CA ILE A 797 -20.85 -47.22 -13.57
C ILE A 797 -21.54 -47.51 -14.90
N ARG A 798 -22.23 -48.65 -14.98
CA ARG A 798 -23.09 -48.94 -16.13
C ARG A 798 -24.38 -48.15 -15.99
N GLN A 799 -24.90 -47.69 -17.12
CA GLN A 799 -26.25 -47.11 -17.15
C GLN A 799 -27.29 -48.12 -16.63
N GLU A 800 -28.21 -47.66 -15.80
CA GLU A 800 -29.36 -48.43 -15.34
C GLU A 800 -30.63 -47.71 -15.77
N GLU A 801 -31.52 -48.41 -16.47
CA GLU A 801 -32.74 -47.84 -17.04
C GLU A 801 -33.58 -47.09 -15.98
N LYS A 802 -33.66 -47.66 -14.77
CA LYS A 802 -34.39 -47.05 -13.65
C LYS A 802 -33.81 -45.70 -13.22
N LEU A 803 -32.48 -45.59 -13.12
CA LEU A 803 -31.80 -44.36 -12.71
C LEU A 803 -31.84 -43.32 -13.83
N THR A 804 -31.69 -43.74 -15.09
CA THR A 804 -31.84 -42.84 -16.25
C THR A 804 -33.25 -42.26 -16.33
N MET A 805 -34.30 -43.07 -16.11
CA MET A 805 -35.68 -42.57 -16.05
C MET A 805 -35.90 -41.61 -14.88
N GLN A 806 -35.25 -41.85 -13.74
CA GLN A 806 -35.31 -40.93 -12.60
C GLN A 806 -34.64 -39.59 -12.92
N TYR A 807 -33.48 -39.61 -13.58
CA TYR A 807 -32.81 -38.40 -14.04
C TYR A 807 -33.69 -37.62 -15.02
N GLU A 808 -34.28 -38.31 -15.99
CA GLU A 808 -35.15 -37.72 -16.99
C GLU A 808 -36.37 -37.02 -16.34
N ALA A 809 -36.94 -37.63 -15.30
CA ALA A 809 -38.03 -37.02 -14.53
C ALA A 809 -37.60 -35.77 -13.75
N ASP A 810 -36.36 -35.72 -13.24
CA ASP A 810 -35.81 -34.53 -12.58
C ASP A 810 -35.61 -33.38 -13.59
N ILE A 811 -35.09 -33.71 -14.76
CA ILE A 811 -34.84 -32.78 -15.86
C ILE A 811 -36.14 -32.27 -16.48
N LEU A 812 -37.16 -33.12 -16.62
CA LEU A 812 -38.50 -32.70 -17.04
C LEU A 812 -39.10 -31.66 -16.09
N ARG A 813 -39.05 -31.92 -14.78
CA ARG A 813 -39.52 -30.95 -13.77
C ARG A 813 -38.76 -29.63 -13.84
N LEU A 814 -37.45 -29.69 -14.09
CA LEU A 814 -36.62 -28.50 -14.27
C LEU A 814 -37.04 -27.71 -15.51
N ALA A 815 -37.28 -28.39 -16.65
CA ALA A 815 -37.69 -27.77 -17.89
C ALA A 815 -39.10 -27.15 -17.81
N GLU A 816 -40.05 -27.84 -17.16
CA GLU A 816 -41.41 -27.35 -16.91
C GLU A 816 -41.44 -26.10 -15.99
N GLY A 817 -40.39 -25.91 -15.17
CA GLY A 817 -40.19 -24.70 -14.37
C GLY A 817 -39.94 -23.43 -15.19
N GLY A 818 -39.68 -23.56 -16.50
CA GLY A 818 -39.45 -22.44 -17.40
C GLY A 818 -38.06 -21.84 -17.30
N ARG A 819 -37.89 -20.66 -17.91
CA ARG A 819 -36.60 -19.95 -17.95
C ARG A 819 -36.23 -19.37 -16.59
N LYS A 820 -35.09 -19.76 -16.04
CA LYS A 820 -34.47 -19.06 -14.90
C LYS A 820 -33.88 -17.72 -15.33
N THR A 821 -33.94 -16.71 -14.46
CA THR A 821 -33.31 -15.40 -14.70
C THR A 821 -31.80 -15.52 -14.57
N ILE A 822 -31.06 -15.25 -15.64
CA ILE A 822 -29.59 -15.22 -15.65
C ILE A 822 -29.14 -13.75 -15.52
N LEU A 823 -28.22 -13.46 -14.59
CA LEU A 823 -27.73 -12.09 -14.30
C LEU A 823 -26.96 -11.44 -15.48
N PHE A 824 -26.55 -12.23 -16.47
CA PHE A 824 -25.88 -11.79 -17.69
C PHE A 824 -26.57 -12.47 -18.89
N ASP A 825 -27.17 -11.67 -19.78
CA ASP A 825 -27.90 -12.17 -20.94
C ASP A 825 -26.92 -12.62 -22.04
N THR A 826 -26.90 -13.91 -22.35
CA THR A 826 -26.11 -14.53 -23.43
C THR A 826 -26.84 -14.51 -24.78
N GLY A 827 -28.03 -13.91 -24.86
CA GLY A 827 -28.84 -13.81 -26.08
C GLY A 827 -29.63 -15.08 -26.44
N PHE A 828 -29.48 -16.16 -25.66
CA PHE A 828 -30.27 -17.39 -25.72
C PHE A 828 -30.28 -18.08 -24.35
N TYR A 829 -31.31 -18.88 -24.07
CA TYR A 829 -31.42 -19.61 -22.81
C TYR A 829 -30.79 -21.01 -22.89
N THR A 830 -30.00 -21.34 -21.88
CA THR A 830 -29.41 -22.65 -21.59
C THR A 830 -29.36 -22.85 -20.07
N ASP A 831 -29.46 -24.10 -19.62
CA ASP A 831 -29.20 -24.51 -18.24
C ASP A 831 -28.25 -25.72 -18.26
N ILE A 832 -27.22 -25.69 -17.42
CA ILE A 832 -26.14 -26.69 -17.41
C ILE A 832 -26.68 -28.11 -17.21
N TYR A 833 -27.71 -28.29 -16.37
CA TYR A 833 -28.26 -29.61 -16.07
C TYR A 833 -29.07 -30.18 -17.23
N LEU A 834 -29.76 -29.31 -17.98
CA LEU A 834 -30.46 -29.71 -19.19
C LEU A 834 -29.45 -30.16 -20.25
N ASP A 835 -28.37 -29.42 -20.41
CA ASP A 835 -27.32 -29.72 -21.40
C ASP A 835 -26.56 -31.02 -21.04
N GLU A 836 -26.31 -31.27 -19.75
CA GLU A 836 -25.74 -32.53 -19.26
C GLU A 836 -26.64 -33.73 -19.59
N PHE A 837 -27.95 -33.61 -19.43
CA PHE A 837 -28.88 -34.67 -19.80
C PHE A 837 -28.96 -34.90 -21.31
N VAL A 838 -28.93 -33.84 -22.11
CA VAL A 838 -28.84 -33.93 -23.57
C VAL A 838 -27.53 -34.63 -23.97
N ASN A 839 -26.43 -34.27 -23.31
CA ASN A 839 -25.14 -34.93 -23.51
C ASN A 839 -25.19 -36.43 -23.17
N LEU A 840 -25.85 -36.78 -22.06
CA LEU A 840 -26.08 -38.18 -21.67
C LEU A 840 -26.88 -38.90 -22.75
N SER A 841 -27.97 -38.31 -23.22
CA SER A 841 -28.82 -38.86 -24.27
C SER A 841 -28.04 -39.12 -25.56
N PHE A 842 -27.14 -38.21 -25.94
CA PHE A 842 -26.21 -38.41 -27.07
C PHE A 842 -25.22 -39.55 -26.83
N SER A 843 -24.63 -39.62 -25.63
CA SER A 843 -23.67 -40.67 -25.29
C SER A 843 -24.28 -42.08 -25.32
N LEU A 844 -25.56 -42.18 -24.99
CA LEU A 844 -26.32 -43.42 -24.94
C LEU A 844 -27.04 -43.76 -26.26
N ASP A 845 -26.96 -42.87 -27.25
CA ASP A 845 -27.76 -42.89 -28.49
C ASP A 845 -29.27 -43.10 -28.22
N ARG A 846 -29.75 -42.49 -27.13
CA ARG A 846 -31.14 -42.60 -26.66
C ARG A 846 -31.88 -41.29 -26.96
N PRO A 847 -33.02 -41.32 -27.66
CA PRO A 847 -33.85 -40.14 -27.81
C PRO A 847 -34.48 -39.77 -26.46
N VAL A 848 -34.57 -38.46 -26.19
CA VAL A 848 -35.35 -37.94 -25.06
C VAL A 848 -36.83 -38.28 -25.23
N SER A 849 -37.56 -38.46 -24.12
CA SER A 849 -39.01 -38.65 -24.14
C SER A 849 -39.73 -37.51 -24.83
N LYS A 850 -40.94 -37.79 -25.31
CA LYS A 850 -41.75 -36.81 -26.03
C LYS A 850 -42.10 -35.62 -25.13
N GLU A 851 -42.43 -35.90 -23.87
CA GLU A 851 -42.79 -34.93 -22.85
C GLU A 851 -41.62 -33.98 -22.56
N LEU A 852 -40.42 -34.53 -22.36
CA LEU A 852 -39.22 -33.71 -22.13
C LEU A 852 -38.84 -32.90 -23.38
N ARG A 853 -38.97 -33.48 -24.58
CA ARG A 853 -38.73 -32.76 -25.84
C ARG A 853 -39.62 -31.52 -25.94
N GLU A 854 -40.93 -31.67 -25.71
CA GLU A 854 -41.88 -30.56 -25.76
C GLU A 854 -41.55 -29.49 -24.72
N ALA A 855 -41.16 -29.89 -23.50
CA ALA A 855 -40.75 -28.95 -22.45
C ALA A 855 -39.47 -28.17 -22.81
N LEU A 856 -38.45 -28.86 -23.36
CA LEU A 856 -37.19 -28.23 -23.78
C LEU A 856 -37.38 -27.27 -24.96
N GLU A 857 -38.18 -27.66 -25.97
CA GLU A 857 -38.49 -26.82 -27.13
C GLU A 857 -39.25 -25.54 -26.74
N ALA A 858 -40.07 -25.60 -25.67
CA ALA A 858 -40.76 -24.43 -25.13
C ALA A 858 -39.80 -23.43 -24.43
N LEU A 859 -38.62 -23.88 -24.00
CA LEU A 859 -37.64 -23.02 -23.33
C LEU A 859 -36.95 -22.10 -24.31
N ASP A 860 -36.34 -22.61 -25.38
CA ASP A 860 -35.56 -21.78 -26.33
C ASP A 860 -35.35 -22.47 -27.68
N ASN A 861 -35.08 -21.68 -28.73
CA ASN A 861 -34.71 -22.21 -30.04
C ASN A 861 -33.40 -23.01 -30.01
N TYR A 862 -32.51 -22.74 -29.04
CA TYR A 862 -31.32 -23.55 -28.81
C TYR A 862 -31.66 -25.04 -28.64
N TYR A 863 -32.65 -25.35 -27.79
CA TYR A 863 -33.06 -26.74 -27.54
C TYR A 863 -33.80 -27.36 -28.71
N CYS A 864 -34.61 -26.59 -29.44
CA CYS A 864 -35.20 -27.03 -30.71
C CYS A 864 -34.12 -27.46 -31.72
N TRP A 865 -33.01 -26.71 -31.77
CA TRP A 865 -31.91 -27.00 -32.67
C TRP A 865 -31.09 -28.21 -32.21
N VAL A 866 -30.65 -28.25 -30.95
CA VAL A 866 -29.72 -29.29 -30.48
C VAL A 866 -30.34 -30.69 -30.52
N LEU A 867 -31.66 -30.79 -30.31
CA LEU A 867 -32.40 -32.05 -30.35
C LEU A 867 -32.71 -32.52 -31.78
N ASP A 868 -32.73 -31.62 -32.77
CA ASP A 868 -33.11 -31.92 -34.16
C ASP A 868 -32.33 -31.09 -35.19
N ILE A 869 -31.00 -31.27 -35.18
CA ILE A 869 -30.04 -30.46 -35.95
C ILE A 869 -30.36 -30.47 -37.46
N ASP A 870 -30.71 -31.63 -38.02
CA ASP A 870 -30.88 -31.77 -39.47
C ASP A 870 -32.20 -31.18 -40.00
N ASN A 871 -33.23 -31.05 -39.15
CA ASN A 871 -34.54 -30.51 -39.57
C ASN A 871 -34.82 -29.09 -39.06
N PHE A 872 -33.88 -28.47 -38.34
CA PHE A 872 -34.05 -27.15 -37.77
C PHE A 872 -34.09 -26.02 -38.82
N ASP A 873 -34.88 -24.97 -38.58
CA ASP A 873 -34.89 -23.76 -39.42
C ASP A 873 -33.65 -22.90 -39.13
N TYR A 874 -32.61 -23.10 -39.92
CA TYR A 874 -31.34 -22.37 -39.80
C TYR A 874 -31.41 -20.85 -40.02
N LYS A 875 -32.58 -20.29 -40.34
CA LYS A 875 -32.79 -18.82 -40.26
C LYS A 875 -32.82 -18.31 -38.82
N LYS A 876 -33.17 -19.19 -37.86
CA LYS A 876 -33.20 -18.89 -36.41
C LYS A 876 -31.93 -19.32 -35.68
N PHE A 877 -30.97 -19.90 -36.40
CA PHE A 877 -29.76 -20.45 -35.82
C PHE A 877 -28.80 -19.35 -35.39
N ASN A 878 -28.23 -19.49 -34.19
CA ASN A 878 -27.12 -18.66 -33.71
C ASN A 878 -25.84 -19.52 -33.65
N SER A 879 -24.75 -19.05 -34.26
CA SER A 879 -23.45 -19.74 -34.26
C SER A 879 -22.86 -19.93 -32.86
N ASP A 880 -23.20 -19.07 -31.89
CA ASP A 880 -22.69 -19.16 -30.53
C ASP A 880 -23.15 -20.45 -29.82
N TRP A 881 -24.27 -21.02 -30.24
CA TRP A 881 -24.80 -22.29 -29.72
C TRP A 881 -23.84 -23.47 -29.89
N LEU A 882 -22.95 -23.41 -30.87
CA LEU A 882 -21.95 -24.46 -31.12
C LEU A 882 -20.86 -24.51 -30.05
N PHE A 883 -20.66 -23.42 -29.32
CA PHE A 883 -19.69 -23.38 -28.23
C PHE A 883 -20.34 -23.70 -26.88
N ASN A 884 -21.67 -23.86 -26.84
CA ASN A 884 -22.38 -24.24 -25.63
C ASN A 884 -22.25 -25.76 -25.37
N HIS A 885 -21.75 -26.12 -24.18
CA HIS A 885 -21.61 -27.50 -23.72
C HIS A 885 -20.93 -28.46 -24.73
N LEU A 886 -19.86 -28.01 -25.40
CA LEU A 886 -19.16 -28.69 -26.49
C LEU A 886 -18.32 -29.92 -26.03
N THR A 887 -18.99 -30.94 -25.52
CA THR A 887 -18.40 -32.23 -25.11
C THR A 887 -18.04 -33.11 -26.31
N ILE A 888 -17.39 -34.25 -26.05
CA ILE A 888 -17.10 -35.26 -27.10
C ILE A 888 -18.37 -35.78 -27.78
N TYR A 889 -19.47 -35.99 -27.05
CA TYR A 889 -20.70 -36.55 -27.61
C TYR A 889 -21.51 -35.51 -28.39
N TYR A 890 -21.48 -34.24 -27.96
CA TYR A 890 -21.98 -33.13 -28.78
C TYR A 890 -21.23 -33.05 -30.11
N LYS A 891 -19.89 -33.10 -30.08
CA LYS A 891 -19.08 -33.11 -31.30
C LYS A 891 -19.43 -34.31 -32.19
N GLU A 892 -19.58 -35.50 -31.63
CA GLU A 892 -20.01 -36.69 -32.39
C GLU A 892 -21.39 -36.51 -33.03
N LYS A 893 -22.34 -35.92 -32.32
CA LYS A 893 -23.67 -35.61 -32.86
C LYS A 893 -23.59 -34.59 -33.99
N PHE A 894 -22.82 -33.52 -33.81
CA PHE A 894 -22.62 -32.47 -34.80
C PHE A 894 -21.95 -33.01 -36.06
N ARG A 895 -20.94 -33.87 -35.92
CA ARG A 895 -20.24 -34.54 -37.02
C ARG A 895 -21.15 -35.34 -37.94
N LYS A 896 -22.21 -35.94 -37.39
CA LYS A 896 -23.18 -36.74 -38.17
C LYS A 896 -24.10 -35.87 -39.04
N SER A 897 -24.27 -34.58 -38.72
CA SER A 897 -25.16 -33.68 -39.47
C SER A 897 -24.49 -33.13 -40.74
N SER A 898 -25.02 -33.53 -41.90
CA SER A 898 -24.61 -32.98 -43.19
C SER A 898 -25.10 -31.55 -43.41
N VAL A 899 -26.25 -31.20 -42.83
CA VAL A 899 -26.85 -29.87 -42.93
C VAL A 899 -26.01 -28.84 -42.18
N LEU A 900 -25.62 -29.16 -40.94
CA LEU A 900 -24.77 -28.29 -40.12
C LEU A 900 -23.43 -28.00 -40.80
N ARG A 901 -22.81 -29.01 -41.44
CA ARG A 901 -21.57 -28.83 -42.19
C ARG A 901 -21.70 -27.78 -43.31
N VAL A 902 -22.78 -27.84 -44.09
CA VAL A 902 -23.03 -26.90 -45.18
C VAL A 902 -23.28 -25.49 -44.64
N VAL A 903 -24.08 -25.37 -43.58
CA VAL A 903 -24.39 -24.07 -42.95
C VAL A 903 -23.16 -23.44 -42.34
N LEU A 904 -22.37 -24.18 -41.57
CA LEU A 904 -21.14 -23.68 -40.97
C LEU A 904 -20.14 -23.20 -42.02
N LYS A 905 -19.95 -23.96 -43.10
CA LYS A 905 -19.08 -23.55 -44.20
C LYS A 905 -19.50 -22.21 -44.79
N ARG A 906 -20.82 -21.97 -44.95
CA ARG A 906 -21.34 -20.67 -45.40
C ARG A 906 -21.05 -19.55 -44.38
N ILE A 907 -21.36 -19.77 -43.10
CA ILE A 907 -21.16 -18.76 -42.04
C ILE A 907 -19.67 -18.38 -41.90
N ILE A 908 -18.75 -19.35 -41.96
CA ILE A 908 -17.31 -19.12 -41.86
C ILE A 908 -16.78 -18.28 -43.02
N LEU A 909 -17.28 -18.49 -44.23
CA LEU A 909 -16.88 -17.68 -45.40
C LEU A 909 -17.33 -16.22 -45.28
N GLU A 910 -18.36 -15.94 -44.48
CA GLU A 910 -18.94 -14.61 -44.26
C GLU A 910 -18.43 -13.96 -42.96
N SER A 911 -17.89 -14.74 -42.02
CA SER A 911 -17.46 -14.31 -40.69
C SER A 911 -15.95 -14.05 -40.60
N LYS A 912 -15.54 -13.16 -39.69
CA LYS A 912 -14.13 -12.97 -39.29
C LYS A 912 -13.74 -13.76 -38.03
N ASP A 913 -14.64 -14.58 -37.49
CA ASP A 913 -14.38 -15.34 -36.27
C ASP A 913 -13.50 -16.56 -36.54
N HIS A 914 -12.24 -16.48 -36.08
CA HIS A 914 -11.26 -17.55 -36.21
C HIS A 914 -11.62 -18.81 -35.40
N ASN A 915 -12.38 -18.67 -34.30
CA ASN A 915 -12.75 -19.81 -33.45
C ASN A 915 -13.74 -20.73 -34.17
N LEU A 916 -14.68 -20.14 -34.92
CA LEU A 916 -15.65 -20.88 -35.72
C LEU A 916 -14.95 -21.70 -36.82
N GLY A 917 -13.92 -21.13 -37.44
CA GLY A 917 -13.06 -21.80 -38.42
C GLY A 917 -12.34 -23.01 -37.82
N GLN A 918 -11.72 -22.85 -36.65
CA GLN A 918 -11.05 -23.95 -35.95
C GLN A 918 -12.03 -25.05 -35.56
N LEU A 919 -13.21 -24.70 -35.04
CA LEU A 919 -14.23 -25.68 -34.66
C LEU A 919 -14.71 -26.51 -35.87
N TYR A 920 -14.89 -25.88 -37.03
CA TYR A 920 -15.27 -26.60 -38.24
C TYR A 920 -14.23 -27.64 -38.66
N ILE A 921 -12.94 -27.30 -38.56
CA ILE A 921 -11.84 -28.23 -38.81
C ILE A 921 -11.90 -29.38 -37.79
N ASP A 922 -11.99 -29.08 -36.50
CA ASP A 922 -12.07 -30.08 -35.43
C ASP A 922 -13.26 -31.05 -35.60
N LEU A 923 -14.37 -30.58 -36.17
CA LEU A 923 -15.56 -31.39 -36.44
C LEU A 923 -15.38 -32.23 -37.71
N TYR A 924 -15.10 -31.60 -38.86
CA TYR A 924 -15.29 -32.23 -40.18
C TYR A 924 -14.01 -32.44 -41.00
N ASP A 925 -12.86 -32.00 -40.50
CA ASP A 925 -11.54 -32.20 -41.11
C ASP A 925 -10.49 -32.59 -40.05
N PRO A 926 -10.71 -33.69 -39.28
CA PRO A 926 -9.76 -34.13 -38.28
C PRO A 926 -8.49 -34.65 -38.98
N LEU A 927 -7.35 -34.01 -38.71
CA LEU A 927 -6.01 -34.51 -39.04
C LEU A 927 -5.72 -35.84 -38.35
#